data_AF-A0A4U0US97-F1
#
_entry.id   AF-A0A4U0US97-F1
#
_cell.length_a   1.000
_cell.length_b   1.000
_cell.length_c   1.000
_cell.angle_alpha   90.00
_cell.angle_beta   90.00
_cell.angle_gamma   90.00
#
_symmetry.space_group_name_H-M   'P 1'
#
loop_
_entity.id
_entity.type
_entity.pdbx_description
1 polymer ?
#
loop_
_entity_poly.entity_id
_entity_poly.type
_entity_poly.pdbx_seq_one_letter_code
_entity_poly.pdbx_strand_id
1 'polypeptide(L)'
;MATGISPSLVAQTHTLLQALTTSPYPNLPSPPSVPRRASVALIIRIQPSYSHWPPPRDSTSTSTPQDLETFFAQPWTHHGSPEILFIKRAARKSDRWTSHIALPGGRLDPTDADDAAAAVRETWEEVGLDLNTHGIACGNLPQRLVTTHWGKKPLMVLCPYVYLLTTHETPPLRLQPTEVAATHWVPLRSLLAPAQRTVAFEDVSSRLANQETGVRKWMLSLILGKMMFAAIGLLPTEPLHSAETPAPEAAAAAVQVQDNRHSPPTFYSRTMGLASRVYRSDVLDQFPAAPKEGPLHLWGLTLGVVADFLDLIPPHNALTLWTYPTFTPLDVRFWVWLLTYRFKERKRAELQAGSAVLYKPTFGGASESLANSAVLVDRPMTTSTTAEVEGERTDETGFHGLGTGSAVGDMKSRKAAVATMLEGWVDRVAACCLPEIADRGRYYDIVRRAVGVTLVGRAGVLALQHRSADSCWVVLYGQVYDVTSFLPSHPGGGNAILQLAGSDATEEYDPIHPPGTLRDSLPVSANLGPFDMTTLPAKEATFPAPTSTSQSPAQTQPDEDPLTSLSDCLNLDDLETLATRRIPRKAWAYYYSAGDDLHSKHLNNTVYSRILLRPRIFVDCTRCDTSTTFLGHRVQLPFFVSPAAMARLGNPAGERGIAQACGKFGALQIISNNASQTPEQIVEDSAPGQIFGWQLYVQNERSKSEVMLQRIHALPQIKFICLTLDAPVPGKREHDERNKNVGASLPVTSSSPSFASGGVGNALFAGTAADLTWSSTLPWLAKHTHLPIVLKGLQTHEDAYIASQYAPQVKGIILSNHGGREMDTAPPAIHTLLEIRKFCPEVFGRVEVYVDGGIKRGTDVVKALCLGARGVGLGRAPLFALGAGGVEGVERMLGILRAEVETAMRLLGVVGVEGLGGRHVNARAVERDVYEGEGVGRGKEGWWVGSKL
;
A
#
# COMPACT_ATOMS: atom_id res chain seq x y z
N MET A 1 -19.57 33.95 49.82
CA MET A 1 -19.22 33.04 50.94
C MET A 1 -18.66 31.78 50.30
N ALA A 2 -17.41 31.35 50.45
CA ALA A 2 -16.52 31.43 51.60
C ALA A 2 -15.14 32.03 51.25
N THR A 3 -14.70 32.95 52.10
CA THR A 3 -13.32 33.42 52.28
C THR A 3 -12.49 32.27 52.85
N GLY A 4 -11.79 31.53 51.99
CA GLY A 4 -10.68 30.68 52.37
C GLY A 4 -9.39 31.43 52.07
N ILE A 5 -8.74 31.96 53.10
CA ILE A 5 -7.43 32.62 52.99
C ILE A 5 -6.48 31.58 52.37
N SER A 6 -6.12 31.74 51.09
CA SER A 6 -5.01 30.97 50.54
C SER A 6 -3.76 31.39 51.32
N PRO A 7 -2.86 30.47 51.69
CA PRO A 7 -1.53 30.87 52.12
C PRO A 7 -1.00 31.88 51.11
N SER A 8 -0.37 32.97 51.55
CA SER A 8 0.18 33.93 50.59
C SER A 8 1.12 33.15 49.67
N LEU A 9 0.96 33.31 48.36
CA LEU A 9 1.83 32.63 47.37
C LEU A 9 3.32 32.90 47.65
N VAL A 10 3.60 34.04 48.31
CA VAL A 10 4.89 34.40 48.90
C VAL A 10 5.36 33.38 49.94
N ALA A 11 4.55 33.02 50.92
CA ALA A 11 4.91 32.05 51.96
C ALA A 11 5.24 30.67 51.36
N GLN A 12 4.44 30.23 50.37
CA GLN A 12 4.71 28.98 49.63
C GLN A 12 6.02 29.07 48.84
N THR A 13 6.27 30.22 48.20
CA THR A 13 7.52 30.49 47.47
C THR A 13 8.72 30.45 48.42
N HIS A 14 8.61 31.06 49.61
CA HIS A 14 9.66 31.04 50.63
C HIS A 14 10.00 29.61 51.06
N THR A 15 9.00 28.81 51.45
CA THR A 15 9.20 27.41 51.84
C THR A 15 9.85 26.60 50.73
N LEU A 16 9.43 26.81 49.47
CA LEU A 16 10.01 26.13 48.32
C LEU A 16 11.50 26.49 48.13
N LEU A 17 11.83 27.78 48.14
CA LEU A 17 13.23 28.22 47.96
C LEU A 17 14.13 27.72 49.09
N GLN A 18 13.63 27.74 50.33
CA GLN A 18 14.35 27.17 51.47
C GLN A 18 14.60 25.66 51.30
N ALA A 19 13.62 24.91 50.79
CA ALA A 19 13.76 23.48 50.52
C ALA A 19 14.80 23.20 49.42
N LEU A 20 14.81 23.98 48.34
CA LEU A 20 15.79 23.84 47.25
C LEU A 20 17.22 24.19 47.70
N THR A 21 17.38 25.20 48.56
CA THR A 21 18.68 25.53 49.17
C THR A 21 19.18 24.44 50.12
N THR A 22 18.28 23.86 50.93
CA THR A 22 18.66 22.84 51.94
C THR A 22 18.88 21.46 51.31
N SER A 23 18.24 21.18 50.18
CA SER A 23 18.27 19.88 49.51
C SER A 23 18.29 20.05 47.99
N PRO A 24 19.44 20.46 47.42
CA PRO A 24 19.58 20.61 45.98
C PRO A 24 19.49 19.26 45.25
N TYR A 25 19.06 19.30 44.00
CA TYR A 25 19.01 18.11 43.14
C TYR A 25 20.41 17.66 42.72
N PRO A 26 20.65 16.36 42.55
CA PRO A 26 21.95 15.84 42.12
C PRO A 26 22.30 16.31 40.70
N ASN A 27 23.60 16.50 40.45
CA ASN A 27 24.11 16.80 39.12
C ASN A 27 24.04 15.54 38.23
N LEU A 28 23.58 15.71 36.99
CA LEU A 28 23.51 14.65 35.99
C LEU A 28 24.83 14.62 35.18
N PRO A 29 25.60 13.52 35.18
CA PRO A 29 26.83 13.44 34.40
C PRO A 29 26.56 13.44 32.89
N SER A 30 27.44 14.08 32.12
CA SER A 30 27.34 14.09 30.65
C SER A 30 27.76 12.73 30.06
N PRO A 31 26.98 12.12 29.13
CA PRO A 31 27.40 10.91 28.43
C PRO A 31 28.70 11.13 27.63
N PRO A 32 29.58 10.11 27.47
CA PRO A 32 30.85 10.25 26.74
C PRO A 32 30.69 10.73 25.29
N SER A 33 29.51 10.49 24.69
CA SER A 33 29.18 10.86 23.31
C SER A 33 28.78 12.33 23.13
N VAL A 34 28.49 13.08 24.20
CA VAL A 34 28.02 14.48 24.14
C VAL A 34 28.55 15.31 25.32
N PRO A 35 29.59 16.14 25.12
CA PRO A 35 30.15 16.98 26.19
C PRO A 35 29.39 18.29 26.43
N ARG A 36 28.30 18.57 25.68
CA ARG A 36 27.65 19.89 25.68
C ARG A 36 26.66 20.03 26.84
N ARG A 37 26.85 21.04 27.70
CA ARG A 37 25.95 21.43 28.79
C ARG A 37 25.45 22.86 28.57
N ALA A 38 24.19 23.13 28.90
CA ALA A 38 23.59 24.44 28.82
C ALA A 38 22.88 24.76 30.13
N SER A 39 23.10 25.94 30.69
CA SER A 39 22.59 26.35 31.99
C SER A 39 21.65 27.53 31.85
N VAL A 40 20.55 27.51 32.60
CA VAL A 40 19.53 28.58 32.58
C VAL A 40 19.19 29.05 33.99
N ALA A 41 18.93 30.35 34.14
CA ALA A 41 18.56 30.97 35.40
C ALA A 41 17.05 31.24 35.47
N LEU A 42 16.37 30.61 36.43
CA LEU A 42 15.01 30.94 36.83
C LEU A 42 15.07 32.01 37.94
N ILE A 43 14.84 33.25 37.56
CA ILE A 43 15.02 34.42 38.44
C ILE A 43 13.66 34.90 38.93
N ILE A 44 13.53 35.00 40.25
CA ILE A 44 12.30 35.38 40.95
C ILE A 44 12.50 36.75 41.59
N ARG A 45 11.50 37.63 41.49
CA ARG A 45 11.39 38.84 42.31
C ARG A 45 10.07 38.87 43.07
N ILE A 46 10.03 39.57 44.19
CA ILE A 46 8.77 39.90 44.88
C ILE A 46 8.39 41.33 44.52
N GLN A 47 7.29 41.50 43.77
CA GLN A 47 6.75 42.81 43.43
C GLN A 47 5.87 43.32 44.60
N PRO A 48 6.18 44.46 45.24
CA PRO A 48 5.39 44.96 46.36
C PRO A 48 3.94 45.27 45.97
N SER A 49 2.99 45.12 46.90
CA SER A 49 1.63 45.62 46.70
C SER A 49 1.54 47.12 46.97
N TYR A 50 0.57 47.78 46.34
CA TYR A 50 0.36 49.22 46.50
C TYR A 50 0.26 49.67 47.96
N SER A 51 -0.39 48.89 48.83
CA SER A 51 -0.58 49.22 50.24
C SER A 51 0.65 48.94 51.13
N HIS A 52 1.64 48.20 50.63
CA HIS A 52 2.83 47.77 51.39
C HIS A 52 4.09 48.01 50.56
N TRP A 53 4.22 49.24 50.03
CA TRP A 53 5.41 49.64 49.28
C TRP A 53 6.57 49.92 50.25
N PRO A 54 7.78 49.38 50.02
CA PRO A 54 8.94 49.68 50.86
C PRO A 54 9.34 51.17 50.73
N PRO A 55 9.81 51.81 51.81
CA PRO A 55 10.27 53.19 51.74
C PRO A 55 11.47 53.34 50.77
N PRO A 56 11.66 54.52 50.15
CA PRO A 56 12.84 54.80 49.34
C PRO A 56 14.11 54.54 50.14
N ARG A 57 15.16 54.05 49.48
CA ARG A 57 16.45 53.82 50.13
C ARG A 57 17.07 55.15 50.56
N ASP A 58 16.91 55.53 51.82
CA ASP A 58 17.72 56.56 52.45
C ASP A 58 19.18 56.07 52.53
N SER A 59 20.13 56.98 52.33
CA SER A 59 21.58 56.75 52.22
C SER A 59 22.27 56.26 53.51
N THR A 60 21.54 55.69 54.46
CA THR A 60 22.05 55.14 55.73
C THR A 60 21.84 53.62 55.81
N SER A 61 22.87 52.88 55.40
CA SER A 61 23.27 51.54 55.87
C SER A 61 22.17 50.50 56.17
N THR A 62 21.35 50.12 55.19
CA THR A 62 20.66 48.82 55.23
C THR A 62 21.42 47.84 54.33
N SER A 63 22.14 46.89 54.93
CA SER A 63 22.84 45.83 54.19
C SER A 63 21.85 45.02 53.37
N THR A 64 22.13 44.82 52.08
CA THR A 64 21.35 43.91 51.21
C THR A 64 21.26 42.53 51.88
N PRO A 65 20.06 41.94 52.04
CA PRO A 65 19.92 40.61 52.64
C PRO A 65 20.75 39.59 51.85
N GLN A 66 21.57 38.81 52.54
CA GLN A 66 22.40 37.76 51.91
C GLN A 66 21.78 36.36 52.03
N ASP A 67 20.74 36.20 52.83
CA ASP A 67 20.02 34.93 53.04
C ASP A 67 18.50 35.11 52.90
N LEU A 68 17.80 33.98 52.70
CA LEU A 68 16.36 33.94 52.46
C LEU A 68 15.56 34.38 53.69
N GLU A 69 16.02 34.04 54.90
CA GLU A 69 15.30 34.32 56.14
C GLU A 69 15.26 35.83 56.42
N THR A 70 16.39 36.51 56.28
CA THR A 70 16.52 37.96 56.41
C THR A 70 15.74 38.69 55.31
N PHE A 71 15.71 38.14 54.09
CA PHE A 71 14.93 38.73 53.00
C PHE A 71 13.42 38.68 53.30
N PHE A 72 12.88 37.49 53.58
CA PHE A 72 11.45 37.29 53.83
C PHE A 72 10.97 37.80 55.19
N ALA A 73 11.87 38.18 56.12
CA ALA A 73 11.52 38.88 57.35
C ALA A 73 11.07 40.34 57.12
N GLN A 74 11.34 40.91 55.94
CA GLN A 74 10.96 42.28 55.63
C GLN A 74 9.43 42.41 55.44
N PRO A 75 8.75 43.38 56.11
CA PRO A 75 7.29 43.49 56.10
C PRO A 75 6.64 43.55 54.71
N TRP A 76 7.28 44.24 53.76
CA TRP A 76 6.74 44.43 52.41
C TRP A 76 6.72 43.13 51.59
N THR A 77 7.62 42.18 51.88
CA THR A 77 7.73 40.93 51.11
C THR A 77 6.50 40.03 51.31
N HIS A 78 5.92 40.01 52.51
CA HIS A 78 4.75 39.18 52.85
C HIS A 78 3.49 39.53 52.05
N HIS A 79 3.38 40.78 51.58
CA HIS A 79 2.21 41.31 50.88
C HIS A 79 2.46 41.52 49.38
N GLY A 80 3.63 41.12 48.87
CA GLY A 80 3.98 41.24 47.46
C GLY A 80 3.47 40.09 46.60
N SER A 81 3.80 40.14 45.31
CA SER A 81 3.54 39.08 44.34
C SER A 81 4.86 38.54 43.79
N PRO A 82 5.12 37.23 43.87
CA PRO A 82 6.25 36.63 43.20
C PRO A 82 6.07 36.66 41.67
N GLU A 83 7.12 37.04 40.95
CA GLU A 83 7.18 37.11 39.48
C GLU A 83 8.47 36.44 38.98
N ILE A 84 8.41 35.85 37.78
CA ILE A 84 9.56 35.21 37.11
C ILE A 84 9.98 36.04 35.90
N LEU A 85 11.30 36.21 35.71
CA LEU A 85 11.87 36.87 34.54
C LEU A 85 11.93 35.92 33.34
N PHE A 86 11.37 36.36 32.21
CA PHE A 86 11.51 35.70 30.92
C PHE A 86 12.20 36.62 29.91
N ILE A 87 12.91 36.03 28.95
CA ILE A 87 13.47 36.72 27.79
C ILE A 87 12.74 36.31 26.52
N LYS A 88 12.58 37.25 25.60
CA LYS A 88 12.20 37.01 24.21
C LYS A 88 13.46 37.10 23.37
N ARG A 89 13.88 35.99 22.76
CA ARG A 89 15.09 35.93 21.94
C ARG A 89 15.00 36.84 20.72
N ALA A 90 16.09 37.48 20.34
CA ALA A 90 16.15 38.32 19.16
C ALA A 90 15.96 37.51 17.86
N ALA A 91 15.38 38.14 16.83
CA ALA A 91 15.13 37.49 15.57
C ALA A 91 16.40 37.45 14.70
N ARG A 92 16.83 36.25 14.28
CA ARG A 92 18.02 36.06 13.44
C ARG A 92 17.68 35.23 12.19
N LYS A 93 18.19 35.66 11.03
CA LYS A 93 18.14 34.89 9.78
C LYS A 93 18.92 33.60 10.00
N SER A 94 18.31 32.43 9.77
CA SER A 94 18.84 31.07 10.02
C SER A 94 18.86 30.57 11.49
N ASP A 95 18.38 31.35 12.47
CA ASP A 95 18.16 30.82 13.82
C ASP A 95 16.82 30.07 13.90
N ARG A 96 16.88 28.82 14.36
CA ARG A 96 15.75 27.92 14.53
C ARG A 96 14.87 28.29 15.73
N TRP A 97 15.33 29.17 16.60
CA TRP A 97 14.67 29.61 17.84
C TRP A 97 14.37 31.12 17.87
N THR A 98 14.24 31.71 16.67
CA THR A 98 13.91 33.13 16.50
C THR A 98 12.65 33.51 17.29
N SER A 99 12.71 34.60 18.06
CA SER A 99 11.56 35.13 18.81
C SER A 99 10.93 34.21 19.89
N HIS A 100 11.62 33.13 20.30
CA HIS A 100 11.11 32.20 21.33
C HIS A 100 11.26 32.77 22.74
N ILE A 101 10.34 32.40 23.64
CA ILE A 101 10.39 32.75 25.07
C ILE A 101 11.27 31.76 25.83
N ALA A 102 12.28 32.28 26.51
CA ALA A 102 13.27 31.52 27.26
C ALA A 102 13.51 32.09 28.67
N LEU A 103 14.21 31.32 29.49
CA LEU A 103 14.90 31.84 30.67
C LEU A 103 16.29 32.34 30.21
N PRO A 104 16.87 33.38 30.86
CA PRO A 104 18.25 33.77 30.60
C PRO A 104 19.20 32.58 30.76
N GLY A 105 20.15 32.42 29.85
CA GLY A 105 21.12 31.34 29.92
C GLY A 105 21.63 30.82 28.58
N GLY A 106 22.73 30.09 28.64
CA GLY A 106 23.45 29.61 27.47
C GLY A 106 24.36 28.43 27.75
N ARG A 107 25.42 28.29 26.97
CA ARG A 107 26.28 27.10 26.97
C ARG A 107 27.37 27.25 28.03
N LEU A 108 27.72 26.15 28.70
CA LEU A 108 28.90 26.09 29.55
C LEU A 108 30.16 26.38 28.73
N ASP A 109 30.88 27.43 29.10
CA ASP A 109 32.18 27.81 28.54
C ASP A 109 33.30 27.12 29.34
N PRO A 110 34.43 26.73 28.70
CA PRO A 110 35.56 26.14 29.43
C PRO A 110 36.13 27.01 30.56
N THR A 111 35.87 28.32 30.56
CA THR A 111 36.30 29.26 31.60
C THR A 111 35.35 29.35 32.79
N ASP A 112 34.14 28.79 32.69
CA ASP A 112 33.17 28.73 33.79
C ASP A 112 33.63 27.71 34.84
N ALA A 113 33.51 28.07 36.13
CA ALA A 113 33.88 27.17 37.23
C ALA A 113 32.96 25.95 37.34
N ASP A 114 31.65 26.14 37.11
CA ASP A 114 30.63 25.11 37.11
C ASP A 114 29.38 25.53 36.29
N ASP A 115 28.37 24.67 36.23
CA ASP A 115 27.12 24.95 35.51
C ASP A 115 26.34 26.14 36.11
N ALA A 116 26.49 26.45 37.40
CA ALA A 116 25.81 27.58 38.04
C ALA A 116 26.48 28.90 37.64
N ALA A 117 27.82 28.94 37.59
CA ALA A 117 28.60 30.06 37.09
C ALA A 117 28.25 30.40 35.64
N ALA A 118 28.02 29.39 34.80
CA ALA A 118 27.53 29.60 33.44
C ALA A 118 26.16 30.28 33.39
N ALA A 119 25.21 29.89 34.24
CA ALA A 119 23.91 30.55 34.31
C ALA A 119 24.02 32.02 34.73
N VAL A 120 24.93 32.34 35.66
CA VAL A 120 25.19 33.71 36.12
C VAL A 120 25.86 34.55 35.02
N ARG A 121 26.92 34.04 34.38
CA ARG A 121 27.61 34.71 33.29
C ARG A 121 26.66 35.03 32.14
N GLU A 122 25.90 34.03 31.68
CA GLU A 122 24.97 34.19 30.56
C GLU A 122 23.83 35.15 30.91
N THR A 123 23.34 35.17 32.16
CA THR A 123 22.35 36.16 32.60
C THR A 123 22.91 37.58 32.55
N TRP A 124 24.16 37.76 32.96
CA TRP A 124 24.84 39.05 32.88
C TRP A 124 25.07 39.49 31.42
N GLU A 125 25.48 38.57 30.54
CA GLU A 125 25.74 38.84 29.13
C GLU A 125 24.45 39.15 28.35
N GLU A 126 23.37 38.39 28.57
CA GLU A 126 22.10 38.53 27.83
C GLU A 126 21.25 39.72 28.32
N VAL A 127 21.19 39.93 29.65
CA VAL A 127 20.22 40.84 30.29
C VAL A 127 20.90 41.96 31.09
N GLY A 128 22.19 41.86 31.40
CA GLY A 128 22.90 42.85 32.21
C GLY A 128 22.54 42.80 33.70
N LEU A 129 22.04 41.67 34.20
CA LEU A 129 21.65 41.49 35.59
C LEU A 129 22.69 40.67 36.36
N ASP A 130 23.38 41.31 37.32
CA ASP A 130 24.41 40.63 38.13
C ASP A 130 23.75 39.89 39.30
N LEU A 131 23.63 38.57 39.15
CA LEU A 131 23.02 37.70 40.17
C LEU A 131 23.92 37.53 41.40
N ASN A 132 25.24 37.72 41.31
CA ASN A 132 26.12 37.61 42.47
C ASN A 132 25.95 38.82 43.41
N THR A 133 25.68 40.00 42.85
CA THR A 133 25.51 41.23 43.62
C THR A 133 24.07 41.42 44.10
N HIS A 134 23.08 41.03 43.29
CA HIS A 134 21.67 41.34 43.53
C HIS A 134 20.79 40.13 43.85
N GLY A 135 21.29 38.90 43.71
CA GLY A 135 20.52 37.66 43.87
C GLY A 135 21.00 36.79 45.04
N ILE A 136 20.08 36.00 45.59
CA ILE A 136 20.36 34.87 46.48
C ILE A 136 20.21 33.58 45.65
N ALA A 137 21.25 32.76 45.61
CA ALA A 137 21.19 31.43 44.99
C ALA A 137 20.30 30.49 45.82
N CYS A 138 19.26 29.94 45.19
CA CYS A 138 18.23 29.13 45.85
C CYS A 138 18.28 27.65 45.42
N GLY A 139 19.46 27.15 45.03
CA GLY A 139 19.65 25.79 44.53
C GLY A 139 19.30 25.61 43.05
N ASN A 140 19.01 24.36 42.67
CA ASN A 140 18.77 23.95 41.29
C ASN A 140 17.45 23.19 41.12
N LEU A 141 16.98 23.12 39.88
CA LEU A 141 15.91 22.22 39.47
C LEU A 141 16.52 20.96 38.79
N PRO A 142 15.74 19.89 38.59
CA PRO A 142 16.22 18.66 37.96
C PRO A 142 16.91 18.89 36.61
N GLN A 143 18.18 18.45 36.51
CA GLN A 143 18.94 18.45 35.26
C GLN A 143 18.43 17.37 34.32
N ARG A 144 18.48 17.60 33.01
CA ARG A 144 17.92 16.65 32.01
C ARG A 144 18.80 16.49 30.77
N LEU A 145 18.91 15.25 30.27
CA LEU A 145 19.53 14.97 28.98
C LEU A 145 18.55 15.26 27.85
N VAL A 146 18.87 16.25 27.04
CA VAL A 146 18.15 16.63 25.83
C VAL A 146 18.72 15.86 24.65
N THR A 147 17.87 15.16 23.91
CA THR A 147 18.17 14.29 22.78
C THR A 147 17.55 14.82 21.48
N THR A 148 17.98 14.32 20.34
CA THR A 148 17.39 14.61 19.03
C THR A 148 15.90 14.28 18.97
N HIS A 149 15.24 14.88 17.98
CA HIS A 149 13.84 14.82 17.57
C HIS A 149 13.05 13.50 17.73
N TRP A 150 13.71 12.36 18.00
CA TRP A 150 13.07 11.06 18.23
C TRP A 150 13.74 10.20 19.32
N GLY A 151 14.54 10.79 20.21
CA GLY A 151 15.15 10.05 21.32
C GLY A 151 16.36 9.19 20.96
N LYS A 152 16.91 9.32 19.74
CA LYS A 152 17.97 8.42 19.22
C LYS A 152 19.40 8.90 19.47
N LYS A 153 19.62 10.19 19.67
CA LYS A 153 20.97 10.77 19.88
C LYS A 153 20.92 11.85 20.95
N PRO A 154 21.69 11.80 22.03
CA PRO A 154 21.82 12.92 22.96
C PRO A 154 22.36 14.18 22.25
N LEU A 155 22.01 15.36 22.74
CA LEU A 155 22.37 16.66 22.17
C LEU A 155 22.97 17.63 23.18
N MET A 156 22.39 17.74 24.38
CA MET A 156 22.98 18.50 25.50
C MET A 156 22.38 18.08 26.85
N VAL A 157 23.03 18.42 27.96
CA VAL A 157 22.41 18.40 29.29
C VAL A 157 21.92 19.81 29.63
N LEU A 158 20.65 19.97 30.01
CA LEU A 158 20.06 21.24 30.43
C LEU A 158 20.06 21.35 31.96
N CYS A 159 20.64 22.43 32.48
CA CYS A 159 20.93 22.65 33.90
C CYS A 159 20.22 23.92 34.42
N PRO A 160 19.00 23.79 35.00
CA PRO A 160 18.27 24.94 35.53
C PRO A 160 18.65 25.29 36.98
N TYR A 161 18.93 26.57 37.25
CA TYR A 161 19.26 27.12 38.57
C TYR A 161 18.27 28.21 39.00
N VAL A 162 17.97 28.31 40.30
CA VAL A 162 16.96 29.24 40.82
C VAL A 162 17.63 30.37 41.61
N TYR A 163 17.22 31.61 41.35
CA TYR A 163 17.73 32.81 42.02
C TYR A 163 16.59 33.71 42.50
N LEU A 164 16.75 34.34 43.67
CA LEU A 164 15.81 35.32 44.21
C LEU A 164 16.47 36.70 44.27
N LEU A 165 15.86 37.72 43.65
CA LEU A 165 16.33 39.09 43.75
C LEU A 165 16.05 39.68 45.14
N THR A 166 17.07 40.30 45.70
CA THR A 166 17.08 40.86 47.06
C THR A 166 16.46 42.25 47.16
N THR A 167 16.12 42.87 46.02
CA THR A 167 15.60 44.24 45.92
C THR A 167 14.30 44.27 45.13
N HIS A 168 13.39 45.17 45.53
CA HIS A 168 12.15 45.41 44.78
C HIS A 168 12.38 46.30 43.54
N GLU A 169 13.31 47.25 43.64
CA GLU A 169 13.82 48.00 42.49
C GLU A 169 14.73 47.08 41.67
N THR A 170 14.33 46.84 40.42
CA THR A 170 15.14 46.05 39.48
C THR A 170 16.30 46.93 39.01
N PRO A 171 17.56 46.48 39.10
CA PRO A 171 18.69 47.25 38.55
C PRO A 171 18.48 47.47 37.05
N PRO A 172 19.01 48.57 36.47
CA PRO A 172 18.81 48.88 35.06
C PRO A 172 19.35 47.75 34.18
N LEU A 173 18.45 47.03 33.52
CA LEU A 173 18.78 45.90 32.66
C LEU A 173 19.40 46.40 31.35
N ARG A 174 20.48 45.77 30.90
CA ARG A 174 21.17 46.06 29.64
C ARG A 174 21.04 44.86 28.71
N LEU A 175 20.03 44.91 27.85
CA LEU A 175 19.71 43.80 26.95
C LEU A 175 20.69 43.74 25.79
N GLN A 176 21.28 42.57 25.56
CA GLN A 176 22.15 42.36 24.41
C GLN A 176 21.31 42.24 23.12
N PRO A 177 21.34 43.23 22.20
CA PRO A 177 20.34 43.35 21.13
C PRO A 177 20.36 42.21 20.11
N THR A 178 21.51 41.56 19.95
CA THR A 178 21.65 40.41 19.07
C THR A 178 21.03 39.16 19.68
N GLU A 179 20.85 39.07 21.00
CA GLU A 179 20.43 37.85 21.71
C GLU A 179 19.03 37.98 22.33
N VAL A 180 18.73 39.14 22.91
CA VAL A 180 17.48 39.41 23.63
C VAL A 180 16.77 40.61 23.00
N ALA A 181 15.59 40.38 22.46
CA ALA A 181 14.71 41.43 21.94
C ALA A 181 13.92 42.13 23.05
N ALA A 182 13.49 41.38 24.08
CA ALA A 182 12.75 41.93 25.21
C ALA A 182 12.85 41.04 26.46
N THR A 183 12.57 41.62 27.62
CA THR A 183 12.39 40.90 28.88
C THR A 183 10.98 41.12 29.42
N HIS A 184 10.48 40.15 30.19
CA HIS A 184 9.10 40.08 30.63
C HIS A 184 9.02 39.52 32.06
N TRP A 185 8.62 40.34 33.03
CA TRP A 185 8.29 39.86 34.37
C TRP A 185 6.88 39.33 34.41
N VAL A 186 6.70 38.07 34.79
CA VAL A 186 5.38 37.40 34.76
C VAL A 186 5.00 36.92 36.16
N PRO A 187 3.82 37.31 36.69
CA PRO A 187 3.36 36.86 38.00
C PRO A 187 3.14 35.35 38.07
N LEU A 188 3.60 34.75 39.17
CA LEU A 188 3.45 33.32 39.42
C LEU A 188 1.98 32.89 39.48
N ARG A 189 1.10 33.77 40.00
CA ARG A 189 -0.36 33.57 39.96
C ARG A 189 -0.92 33.41 38.54
N SER A 190 -0.34 34.10 37.56
CA SER A 190 -0.74 34.00 36.15
C SER A 190 -0.27 32.69 35.56
N LEU A 191 0.94 32.25 35.90
CA LEU A 191 1.50 30.98 35.46
C LEU A 191 0.73 29.77 36.05
N LEU A 192 0.19 29.87 37.27
CA LEU A 192 -0.62 28.84 37.90
C LEU A 192 -2.08 28.82 37.40
N ALA A 193 -2.57 29.91 36.82
CA ALA A 193 -3.98 30.03 36.41
C ALA A 193 -4.32 29.07 35.25
N PRO A 194 -5.33 28.18 35.40
CA PRO A 194 -5.79 27.31 34.33
C PRO A 194 -6.26 28.06 33.08
N ALA A 195 -6.78 29.29 33.25
CA ALA A 195 -7.22 30.15 32.15
C ALA A 195 -6.09 30.57 31.19
N GLN A 196 -4.82 30.48 31.62
CA GLN A 196 -3.66 30.80 30.77
C GLN A 196 -3.15 29.60 29.97
N ARG A 197 -3.76 28.41 30.11
CA ARG A 197 -3.37 27.21 29.36
C ARG A 197 -3.85 27.34 27.91
N THR A 198 -2.92 27.22 26.97
CA THR A 198 -3.16 27.36 25.53
C THR A 198 -2.32 26.36 24.74
N VAL A 199 -2.30 26.47 23.41
CA VAL A 199 -1.51 25.63 22.51
C VAL A 199 -0.68 26.47 21.53
N ALA A 200 0.54 26.04 21.27
CA ALA A 200 1.41 26.56 20.21
C ALA A 200 1.35 25.63 18.98
N PHE A 201 1.42 26.18 17.77
CA PHE A 201 1.28 25.43 16.51
C PHE A 201 2.56 25.48 15.69
N GLU A 202 3.17 24.32 15.45
CA GLU A 202 4.44 24.20 14.75
C GLU A 202 4.35 23.30 13.52
N ASP A 203 4.92 23.73 12.40
CA ASP A 203 5.06 22.88 11.22
C ASP A 203 6.25 21.93 11.39
N VAL A 204 5.95 20.64 11.49
CA VAL A 204 6.95 19.56 11.65
C VAL A 204 7.27 18.85 10.34
N SER A 205 6.67 19.25 9.22
CA SER A 205 6.81 18.59 7.91
C SER A 205 8.23 18.65 7.35
N SER A 206 8.92 19.78 7.50
CA SER A 206 10.34 19.94 7.11
C SER A 206 11.25 18.97 7.86
N ARG A 207 10.93 18.70 9.13
CA ARG A 207 11.67 17.80 10.01
C ARG A 207 11.37 16.32 9.71
N LEU A 208 10.16 16.01 9.28
CA LEU A 208 9.79 14.66 8.82
C LEU A 208 10.34 14.35 7.41
N ALA A 209 10.44 15.37 6.56
CA ALA A 209 10.98 15.24 5.21
C ALA A 209 12.53 15.17 5.16
N ASN A 210 13.21 15.51 6.28
CA ASN A 210 14.66 15.74 6.33
C ASN A 210 15.18 16.73 5.27
N GLN A 211 14.32 17.64 4.78
CA GLN A 211 14.61 18.61 3.72
C GLN A 211 13.81 19.90 3.96
N GLU A 212 14.44 21.06 3.74
CA GLU A 212 13.82 22.37 3.97
C GLU A 212 12.86 22.80 2.85
N THR A 213 13.03 22.23 1.65
CA THR A 213 12.22 22.47 0.45
C THR A 213 12.05 21.16 -0.34
N GLY A 214 10.97 21.01 -1.10
CA GLY A 214 10.74 19.84 -1.96
C GLY A 214 9.34 19.23 -1.85
N VAL A 215 8.99 18.38 -2.84
CA VAL A 215 7.67 17.75 -2.99
C VAL A 215 7.28 16.94 -1.75
N ARG A 216 8.25 16.25 -1.14
CA ARG A 216 8.05 15.44 0.07
C ARG A 216 7.63 16.27 1.29
N LYS A 217 8.26 17.44 1.50
CA LYS A 217 7.86 18.39 2.57
C LYS A 217 6.47 18.94 2.31
N TRP A 218 6.20 19.38 1.08
CA TRP A 218 4.90 19.93 0.68
C TRP A 218 3.77 18.92 0.91
N MET A 219 3.97 17.67 0.47
CA MET A 219 3.03 16.57 0.67
C MET A 219 2.82 16.26 2.17
N LEU A 220 3.90 16.17 2.96
CA LEU A 220 3.80 15.94 4.41
C LEU A 220 3.10 17.08 5.15
N SER A 221 3.32 18.33 4.73
CA SER A 221 2.68 19.52 5.32
C SER A 221 1.17 19.53 5.06
N LEU A 222 0.74 19.17 3.84
CA LEU A 222 -0.68 19.01 3.50
C LEU A 222 -1.35 17.88 4.27
N ILE A 223 -0.64 16.75 4.43
CA ILE A 223 -1.19 15.54 5.06
C ILE A 223 -1.27 15.68 6.58
N LEU A 224 -0.25 16.26 7.22
CA LEU A 224 -0.14 16.27 8.68
C LEU A 224 -0.62 17.57 9.32
N GLY A 225 -0.75 18.65 8.55
CA GLY A 225 -1.02 19.98 9.09
C GLY A 225 0.04 20.42 10.09
N LYS A 226 -0.34 21.29 11.05
CA LYS A 226 0.55 21.74 12.12
C LYS A 226 0.45 20.81 13.34
N MET A 227 1.55 20.63 14.05
CA MET A 227 1.58 19.96 15.34
C MET A 227 1.26 20.97 16.46
N MET A 228 0.41 20.57 17.40
CA MET A 228 -0.06 21.33 18.54
C MET A 228 0.76 20.94 19.78
N PHE A 229 1.40 21.91 20.43
CA PHE A 229 2.13 21.75 21.69
C PHE A 229 1.41 22.50 22.81
N ALA A 230 1.49 22.01 24.05
CA ALA A 230 0.98 22.77 25.19
C ALA A 230 1.80 24.06 25.36
N ALA A 231 1.10 25.13 25.74
CA ALA A 231 1.67 26.45 25.94
C ALA A 231 0.98 27.16 27.12
N ILE A 232 1.66 28.15 27.70
CA ILE A 232 1.07 29.09 28.66
C ILE A 232 1.09 30.49 28.03
N GLY A 233 -0.06 31.17 28.03
CA GLY A 233 -0.15 32.59 27.71
C GLY A 233 0.49 33.41 28.83
N LEU A 234 1.50 34.20 28.48
CA LEU A 234 2.18 35.07 29.44
C LEU A 234 1.48 36.44 29.49
N LEU A 235 1.16 36.86 30.71
CA LEU A 235 0.65 38.20 31.01
C LEU A 235 1.74 38.93 31.81
N PRO A 236 2.68 39.60 31.15
CA PRO A 236 3.74 40.31 31.84
C PRO A 236 3.21 41.55 32.54
N THR A 237 3.73 41.83 33.73
CA THR A 237 3.50 43.09 34.45
C THR A 237 4.44 44.18 33.97
N GLU A 238 5.66 43.81 33.57
CA GLU A 238 6.68 44.76 33.14
C GLU A 238 7.46 44.19 31.94
N PRO A 239 7.27 44.76 30.72
CA PRO A 239 8.08 44.48 29.56
C PRO A 239 9.19 45.54 29.36
N LEU A 240 10.41 45.10 29.05
CA LEU A 240 11.51 45.98 28.62
C LEU A 240 12.02 45.50 27.26
N HIS A 241 12.07 46.39 26.27
CA HIS A 241 12.51 46.08 24.90
C HIS A 241 13.93 46.57 24.63
N SER A 242 14.68 45.85 23.81
CA SER A 242 16.01 46.27 23.37
C SER A 242 15.91 47.34 22.27
N ALA A 243 16.59 48.46 22.49
CA ALA A 243 16.54 49.63 21.62
C ALA A 243 17.14 49.39 20.21
N GLU A 244 18.05 48.43 20.07
CA GLU A 244 18.82 48.19 18.84
C GLU A 244 18.39 46.90 18.11
N THR A 245 17.24 46.32 18.47
CA THR A 245 16.75 45.10 17.81
C THR A 245 16.47 45.40 16.33
N PRO A 246 17.04 44.65 15.35
CA PRO A 246 16.84 44.92 13.93
C PRO A 246 15.35 44.85 13.54
N ALA A 247 14.82 45.90 12.92
CA ALA A 247 13.48 45.88 12.35
C ALA A 247 13.43 44.87 11.19
N PRO A 248 12.35 44.06 11.04
CA PRO A 248 12.25 43.13 9.94
C PRO A 248 12.14 43.91 8.62
N GLU A 249 13.19 43.83 7.79
CA GLU A 249 13.17 44.37 6.42
C GLU A 249 11.99 43.79 5.63
N ALA A 250 11.32 44.61 4.81
CA ALA A 250 10.13 44.22 4.04
C ALA A 250 10.32 43.00 3.11
N ALA A 251 11.57 42.60 2.81
CA ALA A 251 11.90 41.37 2.08
C ALA A 251 11.81 40.08 2.93
N ALA A 252 11.66 40.19 4.25
CA ALA A 252 11.47 39.08 5.18
C ALA A 252 10.03 38.53 5.22
N ALA A 253 9.13 39.02 4.36
CA ALA A 253 7.81 38.40 4.14
C ALA A 253 7.91 36.94 3.65
N ALA A 254 9.08 36.52 3.15
CA ALA A 254 9.38 35.12 2.79
C ALA A 254 9.91 34.27 3.95
N VAL A 255 10.34 34.87 5.06
CA VAL A 255 10.62 34.13 6.30
C VAL A 255 9.31 34.09 7.06
N GLN A 256 8.63 32.94 7.05
CA GLN A 256 7.45 32.72 7.88
C GLN A 256 7.85 32.94 9.35
N VAL A 257 7.66 34.16 9.84
CA VAL A 257 7.60 34.46 11.27
C VAL A 257 6.61 33.46 11.85
N GLN A 258 7.01 32.72 12.90
CA GLN A 258 6.21 31.68 13.55
C GLN A 258 4.91 32.30 14.07
N ASP A 259 3.92 32.31 13.20
CA ASP A 259 2.64 32.92 13.44
C ASP A 259 1.76 31.92 14.16
N ASN A 260 1.84 31.94 15.49
CA ASN A 260 1.07 31.12 16.43
C ASN A 260 -0.39 31.58 16.59
N ARG A 261 -0.99 32.18 15.55
CA ARG A 261 -2.38 32.62 15.54
C ARG A 261 -3.35 31.44 15.38
N HIS A 262 -4.51 31.59 16.04
CA HIS A 262 -5.67 30.70 16.01
C HIS A 262 -6.12 30.38 14.56
N SER A 263 -6.36 29.10 14.24
CA SER A 263 -7.18 28.65 13.11
C SER A 263 -7.84 27.33 13.50
N PRO A 264 -9.18 27.18 13.36
CA PRO A 264 -9.78 27.12 12.02
C PRO A 264 -11.19 27.76 11.92
N PRO A 265 -11.73 27.89 10.70
CA PRO A 265 -12.71 26.86 10.34
C PRO A 265 -12.54 26.31 8.91
N THR A 266 -12.86 25.02 8.74
CA THR A 266 -12.80 24.22 7.50
C THR A 266 -14.12 24.20 6.76
N PHE A 267 -14.07 23.93 5.44
CA PHE A 267 -15.10 23.78 4.40
C PHE A 267 -16.61 23.76 4.79
N TYR A 268 -16.99 23.05 5.85
CA TYR A 268 -18.36 23.04 6.42
C TYR A 268 -18.82 24.42 6.95
N SER A 269 -17.89 25.27 7.41
CA SER A 269 -18.20 26.64 7.87
C SER A 269 -18.45 27.64 6.74
N ARG A 270 -18.15 27.27 5.50
CA ARG A 270 -18.41 28.08 4.30
C ARG A 270 -19.78 27.81 3.68
N THR A 271 -20.37 26.63 3.90
CA THR A 271 -21.59 26.23 3.19
C THR A 271 -22.89 26.53 3.95
N MET A 272 -22.84 26.71 5.28
CA MET A 272 -23.98 27.21 6.07
C MET A 272 -24.06 28.75 6.15
N GLY A 273 -23.07 29.47 5.61
CA GLY A 273 -23.03 30.93 5.56
C GLY A 273 -23.78 31.53 4.37
N LEU A 274 -25.06 31.21 4.22
CA LEU A 274 -25.98 31.66 3.17
C LEU A 274 -25.96 30.82 1.88
N ALA A 275 -26.73 29.74 1.90
CA ALA A 275 -27.85 29.71 0.97
C ALA A 275 -28.56 31.06 1.12
N SER A 276 -28.41 31.90 0.10
CA SER A 276 -29.34 32.96 -0.23
C SER A 276 -29.82 33.79 0.95
N ARG A 277 -29.36 35.03 1.01
CA ARG A 277 -30.24 36.20 1.01
C ARG A 277 -29.35 37.37 1.41
N VAL A 278 -28.60 37.92 0.46
CA VAL A 278 -29.19 38.73 -0.63
C VAL A 278 -30.16 39.73 -0.02
N TYR A 279 -29.63 40.66 0.75
CA TYR A 279 -30.07 42.03 0.70
C TYR A 279 -28.84 42.88 0.97
N ARG A 280 -28.28 43.46 -0.11
CA ARG A 280 -27.60 44.76 -0.21
C ARG A 280 -27.03 45.31 1.11
N SER A 281 -25.76 45.68 1.24
CA SER A 281 -24.95 46.52 0.34
C SER A 281 -23.54 46.60 0.91
N ASP A 282 -22.54 46.80 0.06
CA ASP A 282 -21.22 47.31 0.44
C ASP A 282 -21.34 48.51 1.39
N VAL A 283 -20.57 48.53 2.47
CA VAL A 283 -19.74 49.66 2.95
C VAL A 283 -18.87 49.11 4.10
N LEU A 284 -17.58 49.43 4.02
CA LEU A 284 -16.47 49.00 4.87
C LEU A 284 -16.65 49.24 6.38
N ASP A 285 -15.80 48.54 7.15
CA ASP A 285 -15.43 48.73 8.57
C ASP A 285 -16.31 48.13 9.66
N GLN A 286 -16.26 46.81 9.81
CA GLN A 286 -16.38 46.20 11.14
C GLN A 286 -15.23 45.22 11.36
N PHE A 287 -14.21 45.71 12.07
CA PHE A 287 -13.20 45.05 12.92
C PHE A 287 -11.77 45.57 12.64
N PRO A 288 -11.08 46.12 13.65
CA PRO A 288 -9.75 46.71 13.48
C PRO A 288 -8.73 45.66 13.06
N ALA A 289 -7.68 46.09 12.34
CA ALA A 289 -6.54 45.25 12.01
C ALA A 289 -5.97 44.57 13.26
N ALA A 290 -5.58 43.30 13.12
CA ALA A 290 -4.92 42.55 14.20
C ALA A 290 -3.72 43.35 14.75
N PRO A 291 -3.52 43.41 16.08
CA PRO A 291 -2.37 44.11 16.66
C PRO A 291 -1.06 43.52 16.09
N LYS A 292 -0.08 44.39 15.85
CA LYS A 292 1.19 44.07 15.16
C LYS A 292 2.07 43.04 15.89
N GLU A 293 1.79 42.74 17.16
CA GLU A 293 2.51 41.75 17.98
C GLU A 293 1.53 40.68 18.52
N GLY A 294 1.84 39.41 18.28
CA GLY A 294 1.04 38.27 18.76
C GLY A 294 1.20 38.01 20.27
N PRO A 295 0.35 37.14 20.86
CA PRO A 295 0.42 36.79 22.28
C PRO A 295 1.75 36.09 22.64
N LEU A 296 2.32 36.44 23.79
CA LEU A 296 3.53 35.81 24.33
C LEU A 296 3.19 34.40 24.82
N HIS A 297 3.70 33.39 24.12
CA HIS A 297 3.50 31.98 24.47
C HIS A 297 4.78 31.37 25.04
N LEU A 298 4.69 30.85 26.26
CA LEU A 298 5.71 29.97 26.84
C LEU A 298 5.41 28.53 26.44
N TRP A 299 6.31 27.90 25.68
CA TRP A 299 6.20 26.52 25.20
C TRP A 299 7.59 25.89 25.02
N GLY A 300 7.67 24.56 24.86
CA GLY A 300 8.94 23.86 24.62
C GLY A 300 9.78 23.61 25.88
N LEU A 301 11.13 23.62 25.75
CA LEU A 301 12.07 23.29 26.84
C LEU A 301 11.90 24.20 28.06
N THR A 302 11.74 25.51 27.83
CA THR A 302 11.51 26.52 28.88
C THR A 302 10.23 26.22 29.66
N LEU A 303 9.15 25.87 28.95
CA LEU A 303 7.90 25.51 29.59
C LEU A 303 8.05 24.24 30.44
N GLY A 304 8.87 23.28 29.98
CA GLY A 304 9.27 22.13 30.78
C GLY A 304 9.86 22.57 32.12
N VAL A 305 10.94 23.35 32.12
CA VAL A 305 11.63 23.82 33.35
C VAL A 305 10.67 24.58 34.29
N VAL A 306 9.84 25.46 33.73
CA VAL A 306 8.86 26.23 34.51
C VAL A 306 7.79 25.31 35.08
N ALA A 307 7.37 24.28 34.36
CA ALA A 307 6.40 23.31 34.86
C ALA A 307 6.95 22.49 36.05
N ASP A 308 8.25 22.13 36.11
CA ASP A 308 8.85 21.56 37.33
C ASP A 308 8.58 22.49 38.51
N PHE A 309 8.92 23.76 38.32
CA PHE A 309 8.89 24.75 39.37
C PHE A 309 7.45 25.00 39.84
N LEU A 310 6.50 25.11 38.92
CA LEU A 310 5.08 25.30 39.24
C LEU A 310 4.47 24.09 39.94
N ASP A 311 4.90 22.87 39.62
CA ASP A 311 4.36 21.66 40.25
C ASP A 311 4.86 21.48 41.69
N LEU A 312 5.99 22.11 42.05
CA LEU A 312 6.46 22.22 43.43
C LEU A 312 5.63 23.20 44.27
N ILE A 313 4.75 23.99 43.64
CA ILE A 313 3.89 24.97 44.31
C ILE A 313 2.45 24.44 44.38
N PRO A 314 1.78 24.52 45.55
CA PRO A 314 0.37 24.14 45.66
C PRO A 314 -0.50 24.85 44.61
N PRO A 315 -1.45 24.17 43.95
CA PRO A 315 -2.03 22.88 44.33
C PRO A 315 -1.36 21.64 43.70
N HIS A 316 -0.11 21.73 43.20
CA HIS A 316 0.62 20.59 42.62
C HIS A 316 -0.11 19.93 41.44
N ASN A 317 -0.79 20.75 40.64
CA ASN A 317 -1.59 20.30 39.50
C ASN A 317 -1.06 20.83 38.16
N ALA A 318 0.09 21.50 38.16
CA ALA A 318 0.64 22.14 36.97
C ALA A 318 0.82 21.12 35.83
N LEU A 319 1.19 19.89 36.18
CA LEU A 319 1.39 18.78 35.24
C LEU A 319 0.09 18.10 34.79
N THR A 320 -0.96 18.10 35.61
CA THR A 320 -2.27 17.53 35.23
C THR A 320 -2.97 18.36 34.16
N LEU A 321 -2.63 19.64 34.07
CA LEU A 321 -3.13 20.59 33.08
C LEU A 321 -2.37 20.52 31.75
N TRP A 322 -1.38 19.63 31.64
CA TRP A 322 -0.58 19.47 30.44
C TRP A 322 -1.27 18.62 29.38
N THR A 323 -1.40 19.15 28.16
CA THR A 323 -1.88 18.39 27.00
C THR A 323 -0.73 17.78 26.22
N TYR A 324 -0.80 16.47 25.98
CA TYR A 324 0.15 15.80 25.11
C TYR A 324 0.13 16.37 23.68
N PRO A 325 1.28 16.51 23.00
CA PRO A 325 1.33 17.06 21.66
C PRO A 325 0.50 16.24 20.64
N THR A 326 -0.23 16.91 19.75
CA THR A 326 -1.09 16.28 18.73
C THR A 326 -1.07 17.07 17.42
N PHE A 327 -1.91 16.77 16.44
CA PHE A 327 -1.93 17.45 15.13
C PHE A 327 -3.24 18.21 14.89
N THR A 328 -3.22 19.21 14.01
CA THR A 328 -4.41 19.98 13.61
C THR A 328 -5.47 19.15 12.88
N PRO A 329 -5.14 18.20 11.99
CA PRO A 329 -6.16 17.39 11.33
C PRO A 329 -6.84 16.43 12.31
N LEU A 330 -8.18 16.40 12.29
CA LEU A 330 -9.00 15.67 13.27
C LEU A 330 -8.80 14.16 13.21
N ASP A 331 -8.53 13.60 12.04
CA ASP A 331 -8.23 12.19 11.80
C ASP A 331 -6.86 11.78 12.37
N VAL A 332 -5.81 12.56 12.09
CA VAL A 332 -4.47 12.33 12.69
C VAL A 332 -4.58 12.43 14.21
N ARG A 333 -5.31 13.44 14.71
CA ARG A 333 -5.58 13.64 16.13
C ARG A 333 -6.36 12.48 16.75
N PHE A 334 -7.36 11.94 16.04
CA PHE A 334 -8.14 10.79 16.48
C PHE A 334 -7.25 9.55 16.64
N TRP A 335 -6.42 9.24 15.64
CA TRP A 335 -5.52 8.09 15.70
C TRP A 335 -4.44 8.24 16.77
N VAL A 336 -3.86 9.45 16.91
CA VAL A 336 -2.96 9.76 18.01
C VAL A 336 -3.66 9.58 19.35
N TRP A 337 -4.89 10.08 19.51
CA TRP A 337 -5.67 9.91 20.74
C TRP A 337 -5.96 8.42 21.04
N LEU A 338 -6.46 7.66 20.06
CA LEU A 338 -6.84 6.26 20.21
C LEU A 338 -5.63 5.40 20.61
N LEU A 339 -4.53 5.50 19.86
CA LEU A 339 -3.33 4.70 20.09
C LEU A 339 -2.60 5.11 21.38
N THR A 340 -2.76 6.36 21.82
CA THR A 340 -2.19 6.84 23.09
C THR A 340 -3.17 6.76 24.26
N TYR A 341 -4.43 6.35 24.07
CA TYR A 341 -5.47 6.41 25.09
C TYR A 341 -5.07 5.63 26.37
N ARG A 342 -4.74 4.34 26.22
CA ARG A 342 -4.31 3.48 27.34
C ARG A 342 -2.96 3.89 27.93
N PHE A 343 -2.11 4.54 27.13
CA PHE A 343 -0.85 5.09 27.61
C PHE A 343 -1.10 6.31 28.50
N LYS A 344 -1.91 7.26 28.03
CA LYS A 344 -2.29 8.49 28.75
C LYS A 344 -3.06 8.19 30.03
N GLU A 345 -4.00 7.25 29.99
CA GLU A 345 -4.75 6.78 31.17
C GLU A 345 -3.82 6.26 32.26
N ARG A 346 -2.90 5.34 31.92
CA ARG A 346 -1.92 4.79 32.88
C ARG A 346 -1.00 5.87 33.46
N LYS A 347 -0.50 6.78 32.63
CA LYS A 347 0.40 7.85 33.08
C LYS A 347 -0.30 8.91 33.93
N ARG A 348 -1.56 9.20 33.63
CA ARG A 348 -2.39 10.05 34.49
C ARG A 348 -2.60 9.40 35.86
N ALA A 349 -2.83 8.08 35.90
CA ALA A 349 -2.95 7.34 37.15
C ALA A 349 -1.62 7.31 37.95
N GLU A 350 -0.47 7.15 37.30
CA GLU A 350 0.86 7.24 37.96
C GLU A 350 1.12 8.62 38.56
N LEU A 351 0.81 9.70 37.82
CA LEU A 351 0.88 11.08 38.33
C LEU A 351 -0.04 11.28 39.53
N GLN A 352 -1.30 10.87 39.42
CA GLN A 352 -2.29 11.02 40.50
C GLN A 352 -1.95 10.17 41.73
N ALA A 353 -1.37 8.98 41.55
CA ALA A 353 -0.90 8.13 42.64
C ALA A 353 0.30 8.76 43.38
N GLY A 354 1.20 9.44 42.66
CA GLY A 354 2.28 10.24 43.25
C GLY A 354 1.75 11.49 43.99
N SER A 355 0.72 12.14 43.45
CA SER A 355 0.06 13.29 44.08
C SER A 355 -0.77 12.91 45.32
N ALA A 356 -1.30 11.68 45.41
CA ALA A 356 -2.14 11.22 46.51
C ALA A 356 -1.39 10.94 47.82
N VAL A 357 -0.06 10.75 47.77
CA VAL A 357 0.77 10.44 48.96
C VAL A 357 1.23 11.73 49.69
N LEU A 358 0.98 12.92 49.14
CA LEU A 358 1.40 14.21 49.68
C LEU A 358 0.48 14.81 50.76
N TYR A 359 -0.46 14.06 51.32
CA TYR A 359 -1.25 14.53 52.47
C TYR A 359 -1.30 13.51 53.61
N LYS A 360 -0.30 13.58 54.49
CA LYS A 360 -0.47 13.25 55.91
C LYS A 360 0.32 14.26 56.73
N PRO A 361 -0.33 15.21 57.43
CA PRO A 361 0.39 16.08 58.34
C PRO A 361 0.82 15.23 59.54
N THR A 362 2.11 15.09 59.75
CA THR A 362 2.65 14.66 61.05
C THR A 362 3.50 15.78 61.61
N PHE A 363 2.82 16.74 62.25
CA PHE A 363 3.37 17.51 63.34
C PHE A 363 2.67 17.04 64.63
N GLY A 364 3.41 16.34 65.48
CA GLY A 364 3.21 16.18 66.94
C GLY A 364 1.88 15.66 67.50
N GLY A 365 1.93 14.54 68.23
CA GLY A 365 0.93 14.21 69.25
C GLY A 365 0.54 12.73 69.31
N ALA A 366 0.80 12.10 70.46
CA ALA A 366 0.55 10.69 70.77
C ALA A 366 -0.93 10.26 70.71
N SER A 367 -1.19 9.01 70.30
CA SER A 367 -2.12 8.04 70.93
C SER A 367 -2.38 6.85 70.00
N GLU A 368 -2.51 5.69 70.62
CA GLU A 368 -2.69 4.33 70.08
C GLU A 368 -3.99 4.10 69.30
N SER A 369 -4.03 2.94 68.62
CA SER A 369 -5.20 2.14 68.21
C SER A 369 -5.83 2.41 66.84
N LEU A 370 -5.49 1.57 65.85
CA LEU A 370 -6.41 0.55 65.30
C LEU A 370 -5.78 -0.16 64.09
N ALA A 371 -5.55 -1.45 64.27
CA ALA A 371 -5.21 -2.42 63.25
C ALA A 371 -6.43 -2.72 62.34
N ASN A 372 -6.20 -2.94 61.04
CA ASN A 372 -6.41 -4.23 60.38
C ASN A 372 -6.42 -4.11 58.85
N SER A 373 -5.88 -5.16 58.21
CA SER A 373 -5.91 -5.50 56.78
C SER A 373 -4.82 -4.80 55.94
N ALA A 374 -3.86 -5.46 55.28
CA ALA A 374 -3.86 -6.80 54.72
C ALA A 374 -2.45 -7.43 54.64
N VAL A 375 -2.38 -8.67 55.10
CA VAL A 375 -1.64 -9.83 54.57
C VAL A 375 -0.25 -9.60 53.98
N LEU A 376 0.75 -9.91 54.82
CA LEU A 376 2.10 -10.32 54.44
C LEU A 376 2.05 -11.60 53.60
N VAL A 377 2.71 -11.61 52.44
CA VAL A 377 3.25 -12.83 51.83
C VAL A 377 4.77 -12.66 51.78
N ASP A 378 5.43 -13.46 52.61
CA ASP A 378 6.87 -13.55 52.77
C ASP A 378 7.38 -14.79 52.00
N ARG A 379 8.46 -14.65 51.21
CA ARG A 379 9.35 -15.76 50.78
C ARG A 379 10.55 -15.27 49.95
N PRO A 380 11.68 -16.02 49.90
CA PRO A 380 12.83 -15.85 50.78
C PRO A 380 14.12 -15.47 50.03
N MET A 381 15.14 -15.04 50.78
CA MET A 381 16.52 -14.88 50.31
C MET A 381 17.13 -16.23 49.89
N THR A 382 17.68 -16.31 48.67
CA THR A 382 18.68 -17.30 48.29
C THR A 382 19.82 -16.64 47.52
N THR A 383 21.02 -16.84 48.06
CA THR A 383 22.35 -16.49 47.53
C THR A 383 22.81 -17.45 46.43
N SER A 384 23.26 -16.94 45.27
CA SER A 384 24.43 -17.46 44.51
C SER A 384 24.62 -16.74 43.15
N THR A 385 25.75 -16.02 43.06
CA THR A 385 26.74 -15.95 41.97
C THR A 385 26.37 -15.64 40.50
N THR A 386 27.07 -14.61 40.00
CA THR A 386 27.48 -14.33 38.60
C THR A 386 26.40 -14.19 37.53
N ALA A 387 25.89 -12.97 37.36
CA ALA A 387 25.42 -12.44 36.09
C ALA A 387 25.73 -10.94 36.03
N GLU A 388 26.28 -10.49 34.91
CA GLU A 388 26.71 -9.13 34.64
C GLU A 388 25.60 -8.11 34.92
N VAL A 389 25.94 -7.08 35.69
CA VAL A 389 25.07 -5.92 35.93
C VAL A 389 25.11 -5.06 34.67
N GLU A 390 24.22 -5.33 33.71
CA GLU A 390 23.89 -4.37 32.65
C GLU A 390 23.17 -3.16 33.27
N GLY A 391 23.75 -1.98 33.08
CA GLY A 391 23.41 -0.74 33.78
C GLY A 391 21.99 -0.20 33.53
N GLU A 392 21.37 0.30 34.62
CA GLU A 392 20.25 1.24 34.59
C GLU A 392 20.61 2.45 33.71
N ARG A 393 19.85 2.68 32.62
CA ARG A 393 19.98 3.89 31.80
C ARG A 393 19.19 5.03 32.45
N THR A 394 19.91 6.05 32.89
CA THR A 394 19.40 7.31 33.44
C THR A 394 18.95 8.27 32.32
N ASP A 395 17.66 8.60 32.30
CA ASP A 395 17.06 9.92 32.00
C ASP A 395 17.26 10.56 30.60
N GLU A 396 16.69 10.00 29.52
CA GLU A 396 16.70 10.57 28.15
C GLU A 396 15.37 11.25 27.72
N THR A 397 15.38 12.51 27.24
CA THR A 397 14.19 13.20 26.63
C THR A 397 14.54 14.00 25.36
N GLY A 398 13.64 14.12 24.37
CA GLY A 398 13.85 14.80 23.06
C GLY A 398 13.93 16.34 23.05
N PHE A 399 14.35 16.91 21.92
CA PHE A 399 14.60 18.35 21.65
C PHE A 399 13.33 19.23 21.63
N HIS A 400 12.19 18.67 21.99
CA HIS A 400 10.93 19.37 22.24
C HIS A 400 10.51 19.00 23.66
N GLY A 401 11.04 19.78 24.59
CA GLY A 401 11.22 19.42 25.99
C GLY A 401 9.97 18.99 26.71
N LEU A 402 10.08 17.86 27.39
CA LEU A 402 9.17 17.41 28.42
C LEU A 402 9.91 16.44 29.36
N GLY A 403 10.23 16.88 30.59
CA GLY A 403 10.70 16.02 31.68
C GLY A 403 10.95 16.82 32.94
N THR A 404 10.34 16.53 34.10
CA THR A 404 10.42 17.36 35.32
C THR A 404 10.19 16.64 36.66
N GLY A 405 11.05 16.80 37.69
CA GLY A 405 11.19 16.09 39.01
C GLY A 405 10.01 16.01 40.01
N SER A 406 10.14 15.12 41.02
CA SER A 406 9.80 15.31 42.47
C SER A 406 10.37 14.12 43.28
N ALA A 407 10.80 14.14 44.56
CA ALA A 407 10.68 15.07 45.67
C ALA A 407 11.93 15.00 46.60
N VAL A 408 12.12 16.05 47.40
CA VAL A 408 13.03 16.15 48.56
C VAL A 408 12.45 15.37 49.75
N GLY A 409 13.27 14.54 50.40
CA GLY A 409 12.91 13.83 51.65
C GLY A 409 12.73 12.32 51.47
N ASP A 410 13.74 11.57 51.91
CA ASP A 410 13.82 10.12 52.15
C ASP A 410 13.24 9.10 51.12
N MET A 411 14.16 8.55 50.32
CA MET A 411 14.22 7.21 49.72
C MET A 411 12.93 6.51 49.19
N LYS A 412 12.53 6.82 47.94
CA LYS A 412 12.24 5.86 46.82
C LYS A 412 11.74 6.59 45.56
N SER A 413 12.42 6.38 44.42
CA SER A 413 12.16 6.91 43.05
C SER A 413 12.32 8.42 42.80
N ARG A 414 13.55 8.83 42.43
CA ARG A 414 13.94 10.22 42.06
C ARG A 414 13.69 10.56 40.58
N LYS A 415 12.50 10.24 40.03
CA LYS A 415 12.19 10.50 38.61
C LYS A 415 11.33 11.76 38.42
N ALA A 416 11.51 12.36 37.26
CA ALA A 416 10.72 13.47 36.79
C ALA A 416 9.26 13.09 36.45
N ALA A 417 8.24 13.63 37.14
CA ALA A 417 6.81 13.63 36.78
C ALA A 417 6.47 13.82 35.29
N VAL A 418 7.10 14.75 34.54
CA VAL A 418 6.88 14.81 33.07
C VAL A 418 7.63 13.71 32.31
N ALA A 419 8.73 13.17 32.86
CA ALA A 419 9.38 11.97 32.30
C ALA A 419 8.52 10.73 32.55
N THR A 420 7.85 10.64 33.70
CA THR A 420 6.82 9.63 34.01
C THR A 420 5.72 9.65 32.97
N MET A 421 5.28 10.83 32.48
CA MET A 421 4.31 10.92 31.38
C MET A 421 4.79 10.34 30.04
N LEU A 422 6.10 10.13 29.83
CA LEU A 422 6.72 9.85 28.53
C LEU A 422 7.59 8.57 28.48
N GLU A 423 7.94 7.96 29.62
CA GLU A 423 8.79 6.77 29.73
C GLU A 423 7.99 5.48 30.04
N GLY A 424 8.42 4.33 29.51
CA GLY A 424 7.74 3.03 29.70
C GLY A 424 8.60 2.02 30.46
N TRP A 425 8.02 1.36 31.47
CA TRP A 425 8.57 0.16 32.11
C TRP A 425 7.43 -0.82 32.40
N VAL A 426 7.58 -2.08 31.98
CA VAL A 426 6.83 -3.23 32.51
C VAL A 426 7.76 -4.43 32.48
N ASP A 427 8.18 -4.90 33.65
CA ASP A 427 8.45 -6.32 33.88
C ASP A 427 7.52 -6.82 34.98
N ARG A 428 6.94 -8.01 34.74
CA ARG A 428 6.16 -8.91 35.63
C ARG A 428 4.68 -9.20 35.37
N VAL A 429 4.07 -8.78 34.26
CA VAL A 429 2.76 -9.36 33.84
C VAL A 429 2.70 -9.80 32.37
N ALA A 430 3.69 -9.44 31.55
CA ALA A 430 3.71 -9.78 30.12
C ALA A 430 4.32 -11.16 29.80
N ALA A 431 4.19 -12.15 30.70
CA ALA A 431 4.77 -13.48 30.51
C ALA A 431 3.77 -14.61 30.22
N CYS A 432 2.46 -14.34 30.06
CA CYS A 432 1.50 -15.46 29.95
C CYS A 432 0.57 -15.53 28.73
N CYS A 433 0.42 -14.53 27.84
CA CYS A 433 -0.66 -14.64 26.83
C CYS A 433 -0.41 -14.18 25.39
N LEU A 434 0.71 -13.54 24.99
CA LEU A 434 0.87 -13.07 23.59
C LEU A 434 2.36 -13.04 23.16
N PRO A 435 2.85 -14.04 22.39
CA PRO A 435 4.17 -14.01 21.80
C PRO A 435 4.08 -13.31 20.44
N GLU A 436 4.56 -12.05 20.35
CA GLU A 436 4.97 -11.29 19.12
C GLU A 436 4.73 -9.75 19.20
N ILE A 437 4.87 -9.12 20.37
CA ILE A 437 4.97 -7.65 20.44
C ILE A 437 6.20 -7.27 21.26
N ALA A 438 7.36 -7.41 20.64
CA ALA A 438 8.64 -6.98 21.17
C ALA A 438 9.11 -5.71 20.43
N ASP A 439 8.50 -4.56 20.72
CA ASP A 439 9.20 -3.27 20.57
C ASP A 439 8.61 -2.20 21.52
N ARG A 440 9.48 -1.67 22.37
CA ARG A 440 9.19 -0.84 23.55
C ARG A 440 8.96 0.62 23.11
N GLY A 441 7.72 1.11 23.11
CA GLY A 441 7.41 2.44 22.56
C GLY A 441 7.33 3.58 23.58
N ARG A 442 8.17 4.61 23.41
CA ARG A 442 7.98 5.96 24.01
C ARG A 442 6.72 6.62 23.40
N TYR A 443 6.17 7.68 24.02
CA TYR A 443 5.01 8.42 23.48
C TYR A 443 5.14 8.75 21.97
N TYR A 444 6.33 9.19 21.57
CA TYR A 444 6.64 9.56 20.19
C TYR A 444 6.68 8.37 19.21
N ASP A 445 6.89 7.15 19.69
CA ASP A 445 6.84 5.96 18.83
C ASP A 445 5.39 5.58 18.51
N ILE A 446 4.48 5.75 19.48
CA ILE A 446 3.04 5.60 19.27
C ILE A 446 2.51 6.68 18.32
N VAL A 447 2.95 7.93 18.51
CA VAL A 447 2.63 9.04 17.59
C VAL A 447 3.17 8.76 16.19
N ARG A 448 4.38 8.20 16.05
CA ARG A 448 4.93 7.81 14.74
C ARG A 448 4.08 6.75 14.06
N ARG A 449 3.61 5.74 14.80
CA ARG A 449 2.70 4.71 14.27
C ARG A 449 1.36 5.31 13.86
N ALA A 450 0.77 6.20 14.66
CA ALA A 450 -0.47 6.90 14.34
C ALA A 450 -0.36 7.79 13.08
N VAL A 451 0.75 8.53 12.98
CA VAL A 451 1.10 9.36 11.82
C VAL A 451 1.32 8.48 10.59
N GLY A 452 2.01 7.33 10.74
CA GLY A 452 2.17 6.33 9.70
C GLY A 452 0.83 5.80 9.19
N VAL A 453 -0.06 5.34 10.07
CA VAL A 453 -1.41 4.86 9.74
C VAL A 453 -2.22 5.93 8.99
N THR A 454 -2.12 7.20 9.41
CA THR A 454 -2.88 8.29 8.76
C THR A 454 -2.26 8.73 7.42
N LEU A 455 -0.93 8.72 7.29
CA LEU A 455 -0.22 8.96 6.02
C LEU A 455 -0.54 7.89 4.99
N VAL A 456 -0.59 6.63 5.43
CA VAL A 456 -0.96 5.44 4.66
C VAL A 456 -2.41 5.57 4.17
N GLY A 457 -3.34 5.97 5.04
CA GLY A 457 -4.74 6.26 4.66
C GLY A 457 -4.91 7.46 3.71
N ARG A 458 -4.12 8.54 3.85
CA ARG A 458 -4.22 9.74 2.98
C ARG A 458 -3.45 9.60 1.66
N ALA A 459 -2.40 8.79 1.60
CA ALA A 459 -1.72 8.44 0.35
C ALA A 459 -2.59 7.54 -0.54
N GLY A 460 -3.38 6.65 0.06
CA GLY A 460 -4.43 5.90 -0.64
C GLY A 460 -5.46 6.81 -1.31
N VAL A 461 -5.73 7.99 -0.76
CA VAL A 461 -6.63 9.01 -1.36
C VAL A 461 -6.00 9.75 -2.55
N LEU A 462 -4.67 9.78 -2.68
CA LEU A 462 -3.99 10.42 -3.82
C LEU A 462 -4.03 9.54 -5.07
N ALA A 463 -3.94 8.21 -4.93
CA ALA A 463 -4.17 7.29 -6.04
C ALA A 463 -5.63 7.37 -6.58
N LEU A 464 -6.60 7.70 -5.71
CA LEU A 464 -8.01 7.93 -6.11
C LEU A 464 -8.21 9.18 -7.00
N GLN A 465 -7.23 10.07 -7.11
CA GLN A 465 -7.32 11.29 -7.95
C GLN A 465 -6.96 11.04 -9.42
N HIS A 466 -6.24 9.96 -9.73
CA HIS A 466 -5.74 9.61 -11.06
C HIS A 466 -6.64 8.56 -11.74
N ARG A 467 -7.91 8.93 -11.99
CA ARG A 467 -8.96 8.06 -12.54
C ARG A 467 -9.49 8.46 -13.91
N SER A 468 -8.85 9.41 -14.59
CA SER A 468 -9.32 9.96 -15.87
C SER A 468 -8.41 9.56 -17.03
N ALA A 469 -8.90 9.68 -18.27
CA ALA A 469 -8.10 9.45 -19.47
C ALA A 469 -6.85 10.34 -19.55
N ASP A 470 -6.92 11.53 -18.95
CA ASP A 470 -5.82 12.50 -18.89
C ASP A 470 -4.89 12.29 -17.69
N SER A 471 -5.26 11.41 -16.76
CA SER A 471 -4.48 11.08 -15.58
C SER A 471 -4.94 9.74 -15.00
N CYS A 472 -4.28 8.65 -15.41
CA CYS A 472 -4.67 7.28 -15.11
C CYS A 472 -3.52 6.49 -14.50
N TRP A 473 -3.61 6.21 -13.20
CA TRP A 473 -2.64 5.37 -12.50
C TRP A 473 -3.28 4.06 -12.05
N VAL A 474 -2.51 2.98 -12.04
CA VAL A 474 -2.97 1.67 -11.54
C VAL A 474 -1.93 1.10 -10.58
N VAL A 475 -2.39 0.33 -9.59
CA VAL A 475 -1.50 -0.45 -8.72
C VAL A 475 -1.41 -1.87 -9.25
N LEU A 476 -0.19 -2.36 -9.46
CA LEU A 476 0.10 -3.73 -9.90
C LEU A 476 1.25 -4.30 -9.06
N TYR A 477 1.03 -5.45 -8.42
CA TYR A 477 2.00 -6.13 -7.56
C TYR A 477 2.60 -5.23 -6.47
N GLY A 478 1.78 -4.35 -5.87
CA GLY A 478 2.25 -3.40 -4.85
C GLY A 478 3.17 -2.31 -5.41
N GLN A 479 3.08 -1.97 -6.69
CA GLN A 479 3.77 -0.85 -7.32
C GLN A 479 2.76 0.04 -8.04
N VAL A 480 2.95 1.37 -8.02
CA VAL A 480 2.10 2.33 -8.75
C VAL A 480 2.68 2.56 -10.14
N TYR A 481 1.85 2.43 -11.17
CA TYR A 481 2.21 2.71 -12.56
C TYR A 481 1.39 3.86 -13.12
N ASP A 482 2.05 4.85 -13.72
CA ASP A 482 1.41 5.83 -14.60
C ASP A 482 1.23 5.22 -15.99
N VAL A 483 -0.02 4.91 -16.33
CA VAL A 483 -0.40 4.30 -17.60
C VAL A 483 -1.12 5.28 -18.52
N THR A 484 -1.15 6.58 -18.17
CA THR A 484 -1.89 7.63 -18.90
C THR A 484 -1.52 7.66 -20.38
N SER A 485 -0.22 7.71 -20.70
CA SER A 485 0.26 7.74 -22.08
C SER A 485 0.12 6.41 -22.82
N PHE A 486 -0.15 5.32 -22.09
CA PHE A 486 -0.29 3.97 -22.65
C PHE A 486 -1.76 3.61 -22.95
N LEU A 487 -2.74 4.34 -22.38
CA LEU A 487 -4.16 4.13 -22.64
C LEU A 487 -4.54 4.00 -24.14
N PRO A 488 -4.10 4.89 -25.05
CA PRO A 488 -4.48 4.81 -26.47
C PRO A 488 -3.78 3.66 -27.22
N SER A 489 -2.68 3.14 -26.69
CA SER A 489 -1.89 2.06 -27.31
C SER A 489 -2.11 0.70 -26.63
N HIS A 490 -2.92 0.64 -25.56
CA HIS A 490 -3.23 -0.61 -24.87
C HIS A 490 -4.00 -1.56 -25.79
N PRO A 491 -3.49 -2.78 -26.05
CA PRO A 491 -4.14 -3.75 -26.92
C PRO A 491 -5.57 -4.07 -26.49
N GLY A 492 -5.86 -4.22 -25.19
CA GLY A 492 -7.23 -4.47 -24.72
C GLY A 492 -8.17 -3.25 -24.71
N GLY A 493 -7.72 -2.11 -25.24
CA GLY A 493 -8.41 -0.81 -25.20
C GLY A 493 -8.17 -0.06 -23.89
N GLY A 494 -8.00 1.27 -23.95
CA GLY A 494 -7.70 2.11 -22.78
C GLY A 494 -8.78 2.08 -21.69
N ASN A 495 -10.05 1.85 -22.05
CA ASN A 495 -11.14 1.80 -21.06
C ASN A 495 -11.04 0.63 -20.08
N ALA A 496 -10.42 -0.50 -20.47
CA ALA A 496 -10.21 -1.63 -19.57
C ALA A 496 -9.27 -1.26 -18.42
N ILE A 497 -8.30 -0.38 -18.67
CA ILE A 497 -7.40 0.17 -17.66
C ILE A 497 -8.10 1.26 -16.85
N LEU A 498 -8.87 2.15 -17.51
CA LEU A 498 -9.55 3.26 -16.85
C LEU A 498 -10.54 2.83 -15.76
N GLN A 499 -11.19 1.68 -15.93
CA GLN A 499 -12.10 1.14 -14.90
C GLN A 499 -11.38 0.67 -13.64
N LEU A 500 -10.11 0.32 -13.77
CA LEU A 500 -9.24 -0.07 -12.67
C LEU A 500 -8.34 1.10 -12.23
N ALA A 501 -8.52 2.28 -12.82
CA ALA A 501 -7.73 3.46 -12.49
C ALA A 501 -7.95 3.86 -11.03
N GLY A 502 -6.86 4.21 -10.36
CA GLY A 502 -6.83 4.50 -8.93
C GLY A 502 -7.28 3.32 -8.07
N SER A 503 -7.06 2.08 -8.51
CA SER A 503 -7.28 0.85 -7.74
C SER A 503 -6.14 -0.15 -7.96
N ASP A 504 -6.13 -1.21 -7.16
CA ASP A 504 -5.26 -2.36 -7.40
C ASP A 504 -5.88 -3.28 -8.42
N ALA A 505 -5.19 -3.34 -9.55
CA ALA A 505 -5.57 -4.11 -10.72
C ALA A 505 -4.83 -5.45 -10.77
N THR A 506 -4.08 -5.84 -9.73
CA THR A 506 -3.22 -7.03 -9.75
C THR A 506 -4.02 -8.29 -10.05
N GLU A 507 -5.17 -8.49 -9.41
CA GLU A 507 -6.02 -9.67 -9.62
C GLU A 507 -6.62 -9.72 -11.04
N GLU A 508 -6.92 -8.56 -11.63
CA GLU A 508 -7.42 -8.47 -12.99
C GLU A 508 -6.32 -8.58 -14.05
N TYR A 509 -5.11 -8.09 -13.74
CA TYR A 509 -3.97 -8.04 -14.63
C TYR A 509 -3.22 -9.37 -14.69
N ASP A 510 -2.89 -9.95 -13.53
CA ASP A 510 -1.98 -11.08 -13.39
C ASP A 510 -2.42 -12.34 -14.18
N PRO A 511 -3.71 -12.73 -14.20
CA PRO A 511 -4.16 -13.91 -14.95
C PRO A 511 -4.14 -13.72 -16.48
N ILE A 512 -4.03 -12.48 -16.95
CA ILE A 512 -4.20 -12.11 -18.37
C ILE A 512 -2.85 -11.74 -19.01
N HIS A 513 -1.88 -11.24 -18.25
CA HIS A 513 -0.63 -10.75 -18.81
C HIS A 513 0.56 -11.65 -18.45
N PRO A 514 1.43 -11.99 -19.41
CA PRO A 514 2.70 -12.64 -19.13
C PRO A 514 3.57 -11.84 -18.14
N PRO A 515 4.32 -12.51 -17.25
CA PRO A 515 5.32 -11.85 -16.43
C PRO A 515 6.33 -11.08 -17.30
N GLY A 516 6.61 -9.82 -16.94
CA GLY A 516 7.52 -8.95 -17.69
C GLY A 516 6.83 -7.99 -18.67
N THR A 517 5.55 -8.18 -19.01
CA THR A 517 4.81 -7.30 -19.93
C THR A 517 4.88 -5.81 -19.52
N LEU A 518 4.86 -5.49 -18.23
CA LEU A 518 5.02 -4.11 -17.74
C LEU A 518 6.38 -3.50 -18.12
N ARG A 519 7.45 -4.28 -18.05
CA ARG A 519 8.82 -3.81 -18.37
C ARG A 519 9.01 -3.60 -19.87
N ASP A 520 8.36 -4.44 -20.67
CA ASP A 520 8.50 -4.40 -22.12
C ASP A 520 7.58 -3.36 -22.77
N SER A 521 6.43 -3.07 -22.13
CA SER A 521 5.38 -2.20 -22.70
C SER A 521 5.36 -0.77 -22.14
N LEU A 522 5.93 -0.54 -20.96
CA LEU A 522 5.97 0.78 -20.31
C LEU A 522 7.41 1.28 -20.15
N PRO A 523 7.68 2.58 -20.32
CA PRO A 523 8.99 3.14 -20.03
C PRO A 523 9.31 3.04 -18.54
N VAL A 524 10.59 2.96 -18.17
CA VAL A 524 11.04 2.84 -16.77
C VAL A 524 10.48 3.97 -15.89
N SER A 525 10.30 5.16 -16.46
CA SER A 525 9.71 6.33 -15.78
C SER A 525 8.23 6.19 -15.44
N ALA A 526 7.51 5.23 -16.03
CA ALA A 526 6.11 4.97 -15.73
C ALA A 526 5.91 4.25 -14.39
N ASN A 527 6.94 3.58 -13.86
CA ASN A 527 6.89 3.00 -12.52
C ASN A 527 7.20 4.10 -11.49
N LEU A 528 6.17 4.50 -10.73
CA LEU A 528 6.25 5.56 -9.73
C LEU A 528 6.76 5.04 -8.37
N GLY A 529 6.82 3.72 -8.17
CA GLY A 529 7.40 3.07 -7.00
C GLY A 529 6.40 2.30 -6.13
N PRO A 530 6.86 1.81 -4.96
CA PRO A 530 6.12 0.85 -4.14
C PRO A 530 4.88 1.44 -3.47
N PHE A 531 3.85 0.60 -3.33
CA PHE A 531 2.53 0.89 -2.79
C PHE A 531 2.18 -0.12 -1.70
N ASP A 532 1.62 0.34 -0.57
CA ASP A 532 1.18 -0.54 0.52
C ASP A 532 -0.26 -1.03 0.24
N MET A 533 -0.41 -2.33 -0.02
CA MET A 533 -1.67 -2.99 -0.40
C MET A 533 -2.77 -2.89 0.68
N THR A 534 -2.42 -2.53 1.93
CA THR A 534 -3.39 -2.35 3.03
C THR A 534 -4.17 -1.03 2.96
N THR A 535 -3.87 -0.17 1.98
CA THR A 535 -4.45 1.18 1.80
C THR A 535 -5.66 1.26 0.87
N LEU A 536 -6.00 0.17 0.18
CA LEU A 536 -7.15 0.13 -0.71
C LEU A 536 -8.43 -0.08 0.10
N PRO A 537 -9.56 0.57 -0.24
CA PRO A 537 -10.84 0.13 0.28
C PRO A 537 -11.02 -1.34 -0.10
N ALA A 538 -11.32 -2.19 0.89
CA ALA A 538 -11.70 -3.58 0.62
C ALA A 538 -12.79 -3.56 -0.45
N LYS A 539 -12.55 -4.28 -1.56
CA LYS A 539 -13.51 -4.44 -2.64
C LYS A 539 -14.83 -4.88 -2.00
N GLU A 540 -15.90 -4.09 -2.13
CA GLU A 540 -17.23 -4.58 -1.80
C GLU A 540 -17.40 -5.88 -2.58
N ALA A 541 -17.45 -7.00 -1.86
CA ALA A 541 -17.77 -8.28 -2.44
C ALA A 541 -19.25 -8.19 -2.87
N THR A 542 -19.52 -7.68 -4.05
CA THR A 542 -20.76 -7.96 -4.78
C THR A 542 -20.68 -9.38 -5.30
N PHE A 543 -20.69 -10.33 -4.37
CA PHE A 543 -21.28 -11.65 -4.55
C PHE A 543 -22.18 -11.83 -3.34
N PRO A 544 -23.49 -12.11 -3.50
CA PRO A 544 -24.25 -12.61 -2.38
C PRO A 544 -23.52 -13.86 -1.89
N ALA A 545 -23.12 -13.86 -0.62
CA ALA A 545 -22.80 -15.10 0.07
C ALA A 545 -23.92 -16.10 -0.22
N PRO A 546 -23.63 -17.40 -0.41
CA PRO A 546 -24.69 -18.39 -0.53
C PRO A 546 -25.59 -18.21 0.68
N THR A 547 -26.83 -17.80 0.40
CA THR A 547 -27.82 -17.54 1.42
C THR A 547 -27.98 -18.86 2.14
N SER A 548 -27.57 -18.91 3.41
CA SER A 548 -28.04 -19.92 4.33
C SER A 548 -29.53 -19.66 4.53
N THR A 549 -30.33 -20.07 3.54
CA THR A 549 -31.74 -20.38 3.78
C THR A 549 -31.74 -21.52 4.77
N SER A 550 -31.92 -21.18 6.03
CA SER A 550 -32.53 -22.01 7.05
C SER A 550 -33.95 -22.36 6.58
N GLN A 551 -34.05 -23.28 5.62
CA GLN A 551 -35.24 -24.11 5.49
C GLN A 551 -34.99 -25.37 6.31
N SER A 552 -35.86 -25.56 7.30
CA SER A 552 -35.95 -26.76 8.13
C SER A 552 -35.92 -28.03 7.27
N PRO A 553 -35.34 -29.13 7.77
CA PRO A 553 -35.12 -30.32 6.97
C PRO A 553 -36.45 -31.03 6.70
N ALA A 554 -36.96 -30.91 5.49
CA ALA A 554 -37.76 -31.97 4.90
C ALA A 554 -36.78 -33.03 4.40
N GLN A 555 -36.83 -34.19 5.04
CA GLN A 555 -36.05 -35.38 4.71
C GLN A 555 -36.22 -35.73 3.23
N THR A 556 -35.18 -35.49 2.45
CA THR A 556 -34.94 -36.16 1.18
C THR A 556 -33.45 -36.44 1.14
N GLN A 557 -33.08 -37.71 0.97
CA GLN A 557 -31.69 -38.18 0.98
C GLN A 557 -30.85 -37.38 -0.02
N PRO A 558 -29.58 -37.06 0.28
CA PRO A 558 -28.69 -36.51 -0.73
C PRO A 558 -28.36 -37.61 -1.73
N ASP A 559 -28.78 -37.45 -2.99
CA ASP A 559 -28.09 -38.12 -4.09
C ASP A 559 -26.62 -37.65 -4.05
N GLU A 560 -25.69 -38.53 -3.70
CA GLU A 560 -24.26 -38.24 -3.78
C GLU A 560 -23.91 -37.92 -5.24
N ASP A 561 -23.49 -36.69 -5.52
CA ASP A 561 -23.00 -36.30 -6.85
C ASP A 561 -21.73 -37.12 -7.16
N PRO A 562 -21.74 -37.98 -8.19
CA PRO A 562 -20.65 -38.93 -8.43
C PRO A 562 -19.37 -38.26 -8.95
N LEU A 563 -19.38 -36.97 -9.30
CA LEU A 563 -18.24 -36.24 -9.89
C LEU A 563 -17.59 -35.27 -8.88
N THR A 564 -16.83 -35.81 -7.93
CA THR A 564 -16.17 -35.01 -6.89
C THR A 564 -14.66 -34.83 -7.14
N SER A 565 -14.02 -35.79 -7.81
CA SER A 565 -12.57 -35.88 -7.97
C SER A 565 -12.14 -36.11 -9.42
N LEU A 566 -10.85 -35.89 -9.71
CA LEU A 566 -10.28 -36.16 -11.05
C LEU A 566 -10.34 -37.66 -11.42
N SER A 567 -10.29 -38.56 -10.43
CA SER A 567 -10.41 -40.01 -10.66
C SER A 567 -11.79 -40.41 -11.17
N ASP A 568 -12.82 -39.64 -10.81
CA ASP A 568 -14.20 -39.89 -11.23
C ASP A 568 -14.45 -39.47 -12.67
N CYS A 569 -13.62 -38.58 -13.23
CA CYS A 569 -13.73 -38.15 -14.61
C CYS A 569 -13.33 -39.29 -15.56
N LEU A 570 -14.30 -39.84 -16.29
CA LEU A 570 -14.09 -40.91 -17.27
C LEU A 570 -13.99 -40.39 -18.71
N ASN A 571 -14.39 -39.15 -18.94
CA ASN A 571 -14.40 -38.54 -20.26
C ASN A 571 -14.18 -37.01 -20.24
N LEU A 572 -14.12 -36.38 -21.43
CA LEU A 572 -13.85 -34.94 -21.54
C LEU A 572 -15.02 -34.05 -21.06
N ASP A 573 -16.26 -34.53 -21.12
CA ASP A 573 -17.42 -33.80 -20.60
C ASP A 573 -17.44 -33.82 -19.06
N ASP A 574 -17.00 -34.91 -18.44
CA ASP A 574 -16.81 -34.98 -16.98
C ASP A 574 -15.75 -33.97 -16.52
N LEU A 575 -14.64 -33.86 -17.26
CA LEU A 575 -13.60 -32.86 -17.00
C LEU A 575 -14.13 -31.43 -17.18
N GLU A 576 -14.90 -31.16 -18.23
CA GLU A 576 -15.54 -29.86 -18.43
C GLU A 576 -16.54 -29.54 -17.32
N THR A 577 -17.32 -30.52 -16.87
CA THR A 577 -18.28 -30.39 -15.77
C THR A 577 -17.57 -30.09 -14.45
N LEU A 578 -16.52 -30.86 -14.13
CA LEU A 578 -15.72 -30.65 -12.93
C LEU A 578 -15.01 -29.29 -12.96
N ALA A 579 -14.44 -28.90 -14.10
CA ALA A 579 -13.82 -27.59 -14.29
C ALA A 579 -14.84 -26.46 -14.09
N THR A 580 -16.02 -26.58 -14.68
CA THR A 580 -17.10 -25.57 -14.58
C THR A 580 -17.49 -25.30 -13.12
N ARG A 581 -17.38 -26.30 -12.24
CA ARG A 581 -17.62 -26.16 -10.79
C ARG A 581 -16.46 -25.49 -10.04
N ARG A 582 -15.23 -25.53 -10.59
CA ARG A 582 -13.99 -25.13 -9.90
C ARG A 582 -13.41 -23.80 -10.39
N ILE A 583 -13.53 -23.49 -11.67
CA ILE A 583 -12.91 -22.28 -12.24
C ILE A 583 -13.78 -21.04 -12.02
N PRO A 584 -13.17 -19.84 -11.99
CA PRO A 584 -13.93 -18.59 -11.92
C PRO A 584 -14.94 -18.46 -13.07
N ARG A 585 -16.10 -17.86 -12.80
CA ARG A 585 -17.14 -17.63 -13.82
C ARG A 585 -16.61 -16.92 -15.07
N LYS A 586 -15.68 -15.97 -14.90
CA LYS A 586 -14.99 -15.26 -15.98
C LYS A 586 -14.19 -16.21 -16.88
N ALA A 587 -13.44 -17.13 -16.29
CA ALA A 587 -12.67 -18.14 -17.01
C ALA A 587 -13.59 -19.09 -17.78
N TRP A 588 -14.63 -19.60 -17.11
CA TRP A 588 -15.64 -20.43 -17.75
C TRP A 588 -16.29 -19.71 -18.94
N ALA A 589 -16.70 -18.45 -18.76
CA ALA A 589 -17.35 -17.67 -19.80
C ALA A 589 -16.45 -17.49 -21.03
N TYR A 590 -15.18 -17.15 -20.81
CA TYR A 590 -14.20 -17.00 -21.87
C TYR A 590 -13.94 -18.33 -22.61
N TYR A 591 -13.73 -19.44 -21.89
CA TYR A 591 -13.45 -20.76 -22.48
C TYR A 591 -14.66 -21.37 -23.18
N TYR A 592 -15.84 -21.29 -22.56
CA TYR A 592 -17.08 -21.87 -23.07
C TYR A 592 -17.62 -21.09 -24.27
N SER A 593 -17.46 -19.75 -24.27
CA SER A 593 -18.00 -18.88 -25.33
C SER A 593 -17.60 -19.29 -26.75
N ALA A 594 -18.50 -18.97 -27.68
CA ALA A 594 -18.37 -19.08 -29.12
C ALA A 594 -19.11 -17.91 -29.77
N GLY A 595 -19.02 -17.79 -31.10
CA GLY A 595 -19.70 -16.75 -31.87
C GLY A 595 -21.22 -16.87 -31.74
N ASP A 596 -21.88 -15.72 -31.63
CA ASP A 596 -23.32 -15.51 -31.69
C ASP A 596 -24.14 -16.57 -30.91
N ASP A 597 -24.84 -17.47 -31.61
CA ASP A 597 -25.80 -18.42 -31.05
C ASP A 597 -25.17 -19.80 -30.74
N LEU A 598 -23.84 -19.92 -30.86
CA LEU A 598 -23.06 -21.13 -30.61
C LEU A 598 -23.38 -22.29 -31.59
N HIS A 599 -24.00 -22.01 -32.74
CA HIS A 599 -24.40 -23.03 -33.69
C HIS A 599 -23.21 -23.82 -34.23
N SER A 600 -22.15 -23.15 -34.68
CA SER A 600 -20.93 -23.79 -35.16
C SER A 600 -20.22 -24.56 -34.05
N LYS A 601 -20.21 -24.05 -32.80
CA LYS A 601 -19.68 -24.80 -31.65
C LYS A 601 -20.43 -26.12 -31.46
N HIS A 602 -21.75 -26.09 -31.46
CA HIS A 602 -22.57 -27.29 -31.30
C HIS A 602 -22.40 -28.26 -32.48
N LEU A 603 -22.36 -27.75 -33.71
CA LEU A 603 -22.20 -28.55 -34.91
C LEU A 603 -20.83 -29.24 -34.96
N ASN A 604 -19.76 -28.53 -34.59
CA ASN A 604 -18.41 -29.10 -34.44
C ASN A 604 -18.42 -30.31 -33.51
N ASN A 605 -19.18 -30.26 -32.40
CA ASN A 605 -19.26 -31.37 -31.45
C ASN A 605 -20.11 -32.54 -31.99
N THR A 606 -21.27 -32.26 -32.56
CA THR A 606 -22.28 -33.28 -32.84
C THR A 606 -22.09 -33.99 -34.18
N VAL A 607 -21.40 -33.36 -35.15
CA VAL A 607 -21.21 -33.92 -36.51
C VAL A 607 -20.54 -35.30 -36.50
N TYR A 608 -19.57 -35.52 -35.60
CA TYR A 608 -18.83 -36.79 -35.52
C TYR A 608 -19.71 -37.98 -35.15
N SER A 609 -20.82 -37.77 -34.43
CA SER A 609 -21.78 -38.83 -34.10
C SER A 609 -22.47 -39.42 -35.33
N ARG A 610 -22.52 -38.65 -36.44
CA ARG A 610 -23.12 -39.06 -37.72
C ARG A 610 -22.14 -39.79 -38.64
N ILE A 611 -20.87 -39.89 -38.26
CA ILE A 611 -19.86 -40.69 -38.96
C ILE A 611 -19.70 -42.01 -38.21
N LEU A 612 -20.02 -43.13 -38.87
CA LEU A 612 -20.00 -44.45 -38.25
C LEU A 612 -18.65 -45.13 -38.47
N LEU A 613 -18.13 -45.79 -37.44
CA LEU A 613 -16.97 -46.68 -37.55
C LEU A 613 -17.39 -48.04 -38.15
N ARG A 614 -16.48 -48.67 -38.91
CA ARG A 614 -16.70 -49.97 -39.56
C ARG A 614 -15.73 -51.02 -39.00
N PRO A 615 -16.03 -51.61 -37.82
CA PRO A 615 -15.15 -52.57 -37.17
C PRO A 615 -14.97 -53.85 -37.99
N ARG A 616 -13.83 -54.51 -37.79
CA ARG A 616 -13.47 -55.78 -38.45
C ARG A 616 -13.22 -56.84 -37.38
N ILE A 617 -13.75 -58.04 -37.60
CA ILE A 617 -13.58 -59.20 -36.72
C ILE A 617 -12.46 -60.11 -37.22
N PHE A 618 -11.95 -60.99 -36.36
CA PHE A 618 -10.84 -61.91 -36.64
C PHE A 618 -9.55 -61.21 -37.14
N VAL A 619 -9.22 -60.07 -36.53
CA VAL A 619 -7.95 -59.35 -36.73
C VAL A 619 -7.14 -59.41 -35.43
N ASP A 620 -5.81 -59.55 -35.53
CA ASP A 620 -4.93 -59.47 -34.36
C ASP A 620 -4.85 -58.03 -33.85
N CYS A 621 -5.37 -57.82 -32.64
CA CYS A 621 -5.43 -56.52 -31.98
C CYS A 621 -4.60 -56.48 -30.69
N THR A 622 -3.67 -57.43 -30.51
CA THR A 622 -2.78 -57.49 -29.34
C THR A 622 -1.83 -56.29 -29.27
N ARG A 623 -1.51 -55.70 -30.42
CA ARG A 623 -0.64 -54.52 -30.56
C ARG A 623 -1.43 -53.30 -31.05
N CYS A 624 -1.04 -52.13 -30.55
CA CYS A 624 -1.54 -50.84 -31.03
C CYS A 624 -0.42 -49.80 -30.87
N ASP A 625 -0.19 -49.02 -31.92
CA ASP A 625 0.77 -47.91 -31.96
C ASP A 625 0.04 -46.64 -32.40
N THR A 626 -0.06 -45.68 -31.48
CA THR A 626 -0.68 -44.38 -31.72
C THR A 626 0.30 -43.33 -32.22
N SER A 627 1.59 -43.66 -32.33
CA SER A 627 2.61 -42.72 -32.75
C SER A 627 2.46 -42.34 -34.23
N THR A 628 2.83 -41.12 -34.56
CA THR A 628 2.80 -40.58 -35.92
C THR A 628 3.87 -39.48 -36.04
N THR A 629 3.85 -38.70 -37.13
CA THR A 629 4.71 -37.52 -37.24
C THR A 629 3.91 -36.28 -37.61
N PHE A 630 4.31 -35.13 -37.08
CA PHE A 630 3.86 -33.81 -37.49
C PHE A 630 5.04 -33.05 -38.10
N LEU A 631 4.93 -32.71 -39.38
CA LEU A 631 5.97 -32.04 -40.19
C LEU A 631 7.33 -32.76 -40.12
N GLY A 632 7.29 -34.09 -40.10
CA GLY A 632 8.48 -34.96 -39.98
C GLY A 632 9.00 -35.19 -38.55
N HIS A 633 8.45 -34.52 -37.54
CA HIS A 633 8.81 -34.79 -36.14
C HIS A 633 7.92 -35.86 -35.52
N ARG A 634 8.53 -36.86 -34.87
CA ARG A 634 7.78 -37.96 -34.23
C ARG A 634 7.04 -37.48 -32.99
N VAL A 635 5.77 -37.86 -32.88
CA VAL A 635 4.89 -37.65 -31.72
C VAL A 635 4.27 -38.98 -31.31
N GLN A 636 3.91 -39.14 -30.04
CA GLN A 636 3.36 -40.40 -29.51
C GLN A 636 1.84 -40.50 -29.65
N LEU A 637 1.18 -39.37 -29.91
CA LEU A 637 -0.27 -39.26 -30.01
C LEU A 637 -0.66 -38.63 -31.35
N PRO A 638 -1.75 -39.08 -31.99
CA PRO A 638 -2.22 -38.55 -33.26
C PRO A 638 -3.11 -37.31 -33.07
N PHE A 639 -3.05 -36.69 -31.89
CA PHE A 639 -3.74 -35.48 -31.53
C PHE A 639 -2.79 -34.54 -30.79
N PHE A 640 -3.10 -33.24 -30.83
CA PHE A 640 -2.27 -32.18 -30.26
C PHE A 640 -3.12 -31.16 -29.52
N VAL A 641 -2.47 -30.36 -28.66
CA VAL A 641 -3.10 -29.19 -28.06
C VAL A 641 -3.07 -28.04 -29.07
N SER A 642 -4.24 -27.63 -29.55
CA SER A 642 -4.42 -26.46 -30.42
C SER A 642 -4.07 -25.17 -29.66
N PRO A 643 -3.71 -24.09 -30.36
CA PRO A 643 -3.41 -22.82 -29.70
C PRO A 643 -4.67 -22.28 -29.04
N ALA A 644 -4.63 -22.15 -27.72
CA ALA A 644 -5.67 -21.57 -26.90
C ALA A 644 -5.03 -20.66 -25.85
N ALA A 645 -5.48 -19.42 -25.81
CA ALA A 645 -4.91 -18.37 -24.98
C ALA A 645 -5.49 -18.35 -23.55
N MET A 646 -4.80 -17.63 -22.67
CA MET A 646 -5.28 -17.29 -21.33
C MET A 646 -5.56 -18.49 -20.42
N ALA A 647 -4.66 -19.48 -20.41
CA ALA A 647 -4.80 -20.66 -19.54
C ALA A 647 -4.75 -20.30 -18.04
N ARG A 648 -4.08 -19.20 -17.66
CA ARG A 648 -4.05 -18.70 -16.27
C ARG A 648 -5.38 -18.19 -15.74
N LEU A 649 -6.38 -17.95 -16.60
CA LEU A 649 -7.75 -17.67 -16.14
C LEU A 649 -8.36 -18.86 -15.40
N GLY A 650 -8.11 -20.08 -15.87
CA GLY A 650 -8.66 -21.30 -15.28
C GLY A 650 -7.77 -21.91 -14.20
N ASN A 651 -6.44 -21.77 -14.31
CA ASN A 651 -5.50 -22.30 -13.34
C ASN A 651 -4.13 -21.60 -13.41
N PRO A 652 -3.50 -21.24 -12.28
CA PRO A 652 -2.20 -20.55 -12.27
C PRO A 652 -1.06 -21.26 -13.02
N ALA A 653 -1.11 -22.60 -13.18
CA ALA A 653 -0.11 -23.36 -13.92
C ALA A 653 -0.03 -22.95 -15.41
N GLY A 654 -1.10 -22.38 -15.97
CA GLY A 654 -1.12 -21.78 -17.30
C GLY A 654 -0.73 -22.72 -18.44
N GLU A 655 -0.26 -22.14 -19.54
CA GLU A 655 0.20 -22.85 -20.73
C GLU A 655 1.45 -23.70 -20.48
N ARG A 656 2.29 -23.35 -19.49
CA ARG A 656 3.42 -24.17 -19.02
C ARG A 656 2.94 -25.48 -18.39
N GLY A 657 1.87 -25.45 -17.59
CA GLY A 657 1.28 -26.66 -17.02
C GLY A 657 0.77 -27.63 -18.10
N ILE A 658 0.19 -27.08 -19.17
CA ILE A 658 -0.19 -27.86 -20.35
C ILE A 658 1.06 -28.45 -21.04
N ALA A 659 2.15 -27.69 -21.14
CA ALA A 659 3.41 -28.15 -21.72
C ALA A 659 4.01 -29.32 -20.92
N GLN A 660 3.99 -29.24 -19.59
CA GLN A 660 4.48 -30.30 -18.71
C GLN A 660 3.71 -31.62 -18.91
N ALA A 661 2.38 -31.55 -18.96
CA ALA A 661 1.55 -32.72 -19.22
C ALA A 661 1.80 -33.30 -20.63
N CYS A 662 1.88 -32.44 -21.65
CA CYS A 662 2.21 -32.86 -23.02
C CYS A 662 3.56 -33.59 -23.09
N GLY A 663 4.56 -33.14 -22.33
CA GLY A 663 5.89 -33.75 -22.26
C GLY A 663 5.87 -35.21 -21.80
N LYS A 664 5.05 -35.53 -20.78
CA LYS A 664 4.91 -36.91 -20.28
C LYS A 664 4.27 -37.87 -21.29
N PHE A 665 3.39 -37.36 -22.13
CA PHE A 665 2.65 -38.15 -23.11
C PHE A 665 3.26 -38.10 -24.52
N GLY A 666 4.32 -37.30 -24.74
CA GLY A 666 4.87 -37.07 -26.08
C GLY A 666 3.87 -36.42 -27.03
N ALA A 667 2.98 -35.56 -26.50
CA ALA A 667 2.01 -34.78 -27.27
C ALA A 667 2.64 -33.47 -27.74
N LEU A 668 2.17 -32.96 -28.89
CA LEU A 668 2.54 -31.63 -29.37
C LEU A 668 1.61 -30.57 -28.76
N GLN A 669 2.19 -29.41 -28.40
CA GLN A 669 1.44 -28.20 -28.07
C GLN A 669 1.75 -27.10 -29.08
N ILE A 670 0.71 -26.50 -29.66
CA ILE A 670 0.83 -25.24 -30.40
C ILE A 670 0.55 -24.12 -29.39
N ILE A 671 1.54 -23.27 -29.16
CA ILE A 671 1.47 -22.17 -28.19
C ILE A 671 0.77 -20.97 -28.84
N SER A 672 -0.19 -20.36 -28.17
CA SER A 672 -0.87 -19.16 -28.67
C SER A 672 0.05 -17.94 -28.63
N ASN A 673 -0.05 -17.07 -29.64
CA ASN A 673 0.55 -15.73 -29.64
C ASN A 673 0.14 -14.91 -28.41
N ASN A 674 -1.07 -15.16 -27.91
CA ASN A 674 -1.72 -14.45 -26.82
C ASN A 674 -1.76 -15.30 -25.53
N ALA A 675 -0.82 -16.23 -25.36
CA ALA A 675 -0.69 -17.01 -24.13
C ALA A 675 -0.53 -16.11 -22.90
N SER A 676 -0.99 -16.57 -21.73
CA SER A 676 -0.83 -15.85 -20.46
C SER A 676 0.57 -15.97 -19.82
N GLN A 677 1.50 -16.61 -20.53
CA GLN A 677 2.90 -16.81 -20.15
C GLN A 677 3.80 -16.57 -21.37
N THR A 678 5.07 -16.23 -21.14
CA THR A 678 6.00 -15.97 -22.25
C THR A 678 6.39 -17.27 -22.96
N PRO A 679 6.82 -17.21 -24.24
CA PRO A 679 7.29 -18.39 -24.97
C PRO A 679 8.37 -19.17 -24.22
N GLU A 680 9.33 -18.47 -23.62
CA GLU A 680 10.45 -19.05 -22.85
C GLU A 680 9.94 -19.81 -21.64
N GLN A 681 9.01 -19.23 -20.88
CA GLN A 681 8.44 -19.86 -19.69
C GLN A 681 7.67 -21.14 -20.02
N ILE A 682 7.01 -21.18 -21.18
CA ILE A 682 6.21 -22.33 -21.60
C ILE A 682 7.10 -23.49 -22.04
N VAL A 683 8.20 -23.21 -22.74
CA VAL A 683 9.15 -24.25 -23.21
C VAL A 683 10.24 -24.58 -22.19
N GLU A 684 10.32 -23.85 -21.08
CA GLU A 684 11.22 -24.12 -19.96
C GLU A 684 11.02 -25.55 -19.43
N ASP A 685 12.12 -26.25 -19.18
CA ASP A 685 12.14 -27.65 -18.71
C ASP A 685 11.39 -28.65 -19.62
N SER A 686 11.21 -28.31 -20.90
CA SER A 686 10.63 -29.23 -21.88
C SER A 686 11.40 -30.55 -21.94
N ALA A 687 10.64 -31.66 -22.01
CA ALA A 687 11.24 -33.00 -22.03
C ALA A 687 12.13 -33.18 -23.29
N PRO A 688 13.19 -34.00 -23.24
CA PRO A 688 14.03 -34.26 -24.40
C PRO A 688 13.20 -34.72 -25.61
N GLY A 689 13.31 -34.01 -26.73
CA GLY A 689 12.57 -34.30 -27.95
C GLY A 689 11.13 -33.78 -27.99
N GLN A 690 10.65 -33.11 -26.94
CA GLN A 690 9.37 -32.41 -26.96
C GLN A 690 9.40 -31.27 -28.00
N ILE A 691 8.32 -31.17 -28.77
CA ILE A 691 8.21 -30.20 -29.87
C ILE A 691 7.00 -29.29 -29.66
N PHE A 692 7.14 -28.05 -30.12
CA PHE A 692 6.10 -27.04 -30.05
C PHE A 692 5.85 -26.41 -31.42
N GLY A 693 4.63 -25.95 -31.65
CA GLY A 693 4.31 -24.98 -32.69
C GLY A 693 4.13 -23.59 -32.08
N TRP A 694 4.41 -22.52 -32.81
CA TRP A 694 4.07 -21.17 -32.39
C TRP A 694 2.96 -20.61 -33.26
N GLN A 695 1.81 -20.30 -32.66
CA GLN A 695 0.74 -19.61 -33.34
C GLN A 695 1.07 -18.14 -33.49
N LEU A 696 0.91 -17.60 -34.70
CA LEU A 696 1.16 -16.19 -35.02
C LEU A 696 -0.16 -15.49 -35.35
N TYR A 697 -0.41 -14.40 -34.62
CA TYR A 697 -1.31 -13.33 -35.06
C TYR A 697 -0.46 -12.19 -35.60
N VAL A 698 -0.62 -11.89 -36.87
CA VAL A 698 0.10 -10.76 -37.47
C VAL A 698 -0.52 -9.47 -36.96
N GLN A 699 0.32 -8.55 -36.48
CA GLN A 699 -0.11 -7.27 -35.94
C GLN A 699 -0.18 -6.22 -37.07
N ASN A 700 -1.07 -5.23 -36.93
CA ASN A 700 -1.14 -4.08 -37.83
C ASN A 700 0.24 -3.40 -37.97
N GLU A 701 0.94 -3.28 -36.85
CA GLU A 701 2.32 -2.83 -36.82
C GLU A 701 3.26 -4.05 -37.04
N ARG A 702 3.64 -4.29 -38.30
CA ARG A 702 4.38 -5.50 -38.71
C ARG A 702 5.70 -5.72 -37.96
N SER A 703 6.39 -4.64 -37.57
CA SER A 703 7.63 -4.70 -36.77
C SER A 703 7.47 -5.49 -35.47
N LYS A 704 6.30 -5.43 -34.81
CA LYS A 704 6.02 -6.22 -33.60
C LYS A 704 6.01 -7.73 -33.88
N SER A 705 5.41 -8.13 -35.01
CA SER A 705 5.42 -9.52 -35.44
C SER A 705 6.82 -9.98 -35.85
N GLU A 706 7.62 -9.11 -36.46
CA GLU A 706 9.01 -9.40 -36.84
C GLU A 706 9.90 -9.64 -35.61
N VAL A 707 9.78 -8.80 -34.57
CA VAL A 707 10.47 -8.99 -33.29
C VAL A 707 10.03 -10.28 -32.60
N MET A 708 8.73 -10.59 -32.62
CA MET A 708 8.24 -11.85 -32.07
C MET A 708 8.83 -13.05 -32.83
N LEU A 709 8.86 -13.03 -34.16
CA LEU A 709 9.46 -14.11 -34.95
C LEU A 709 10.95 -14.30 -34.61
N GLN A 710 11.71 -13.21 -34.45
CA GLN A 710 13.10 -13.28 -33.99
C GLN A 710 13.24 -13.95 -32.62
N ARG A 711 12.35 -13.63 -31.68
CA ARG A 711 12.29 -14.27 -30.36
C ARG A 711 12.00 -15.77 -30.48
N ILE A 712 11.07 -16.16 -31.34
CA ILE A 712 10.72 -17.57 -31.58
C ILE A 712 11.89 -18.35 -32.20
N HIS A 713 12.69 -17.73 -33.08
CA HIS A 713 13.90 -18.37 -33.64
C HIS A 713 14.95 -18.70 -32.58
N ALA A 714 14.97 -18.00 -31.46
CA ALA A 714 15.88 -18.28 -30.36
C ALA A 714 15.47 -19.54 -29.54
N LEU A 715 14.28 -20.10 -29.81
CA LEU A 715 13.73 -21.24 -29.08
C LEU A 715 13.73 -22.50 -29.95
N PRO A 716 14.78 -23.35 -29.86
CA PRO A 716 14.95 -24.49 -30.75
C PRO A 716 13.86 -25.56 -30.60
N GLN A 717 13.09 -25.55 -29.52
CA GLN A 717 11.97 -26.48 -29.29
C GLN A 717 10.76 -26.16 -30.18
N ILE A 718 10.63 -24.93 -30.66
CA ILE A 718 9.57 -24.51 -31.57
C ILE A 718 9.97 -24.88 -33.00
N LYS A 719 9.14 -25.70 -33.66
CA LYS A 719 9.47 -26.33 -34.94
C LYS A 719 8.76 -25.74 -36.14
N PHE A 720 7.69 -24.98 -35.96
CA PHE A 720 6.92 -24.38 -37.05
C PHE A 720 6.12 -23.17 -36.58
N ILE A 721 5.76 -22.31 -37.55
CA ILE A 721 4.85 -21.18 -37.34
C ILE A 721 3.45 -21.57 -37.81
N CYS A 722 2.46 -21.42 -36.93
CA CYS A 722 1.05 -21.64 -37.20
C CYS A 722 0.36 -20.28 -37.42
N LEU A 723 0.26 -19.82 -38.68
CA LEU A 723 -0.37 -18.56 -39.03
C LEU A 723 -1.89 -18.69 -38.97
N THR A 724 -2.54 -17.94 -38.08
CA THR A 724 -4.00 -17.99 -37.91
C THR A 724 -4.69 -16.97 -38.81
N LEU A 725 -5.68 -17.42 -39.59
CA LEU A 725 -6.34 -16.64 -40.64
C LEU A 725 -7.86 -16.52 -40.46
N ASP A 726 -8.46 -17.30 -39.55
CA ASP A 726 -9.92 -17.36 -39.32
C ASP A 726 -10.48 -16.25 -38.42
N ALA A 727 -9.62 -15.34 -37.92
CA ALA A 727 -10.00 -14.28 -36.99
C ALA A 727 -9.43 -12.90 -37.38
N PRO A 728 -9.71 -12.38 -38.59
CA PRO A 728 -9.29 -11.03 -39.00
C PRO A 728 -10.05 -9.93 -38.23
N VAL A 729 -11.23 -10.26 -37.70
CA VAL A 729 -12.06 -9.43 -36.83
C VAL A 729 -12.57 -10.34 -35.71
N PRO A 730 -12.62 -9.87 -34.44
CA PRO A 730 -13.11 -10.70 -33.35
C PRO A 730 -14.58 -11.12 -33.52
N GLY A 731 -14.85 -12.40 -33.38
CA GLY A 731 -16.21 -12.94 -33.25
C GLY A 731 -16.94 -12.40 -32.03
N LYS A 732 -18.26 -12.23 -32.18
CA LYS A 732 -19.15 -11.74 -31.12
C LYS A 732 -19.45 -12.86 -30.12
N ARG A 733 -18.83 -12.81 -28.95
CA ARG A 733 -18.88 -13.91 -27.97
C ARG A 733 -19.76 -13.53 -26.77
N GLU A 734 -21.06 -13.76 -26.90
CA GLU A 734 -22.05 -13.22 -25.95
C GLU A 734 -21.87 -13.71 -24.49
N HIS A 735 -21.47 -14.95 -24.27
CA HIS A 735 -21.18 -15.44 -22.92
C HIS A 735 -20.03 -14.68 -22.26
N ASP A 736 -18.98 -14.34 -23.01
CA ASP A 736 -17.85 -13.54 -22.53
C ASP A 736 -18.29 -12.09 -22.30
N GLU A 737 -19.07 -11.52 -23.23
CA GLU A 737 -19.63 -10.18 -23.12
C GLU A 737 -20.73 -10.03 -22.05
N ARG A 738 -21.36 -11.09 -21.54
CA ARG A 738 -22.35 -10.96 -20.47
C ARG A 738 -21.72 -10.92 -19.08
N ASN A 739 -20.52 -11.46 -18.89
CA ASN A 739 -19.83 -11.49 -17.59
C ASN A 739 -19.06 -10.19 -17.31
N LYS A 740 -19.66 -9.05 -17.68
CA LYS A 740 -19.11 -7.70 -17.58
C LYS A 740 -19.09 -7.19 -16.14
N ASN A 741 -17.90 -7.25 -15.55
CA ASN A 741 -17.40 -6.10 -14.78
C ASN A 741 -16.54 -5.16 -15.63
N VAL A 742 -16.55 -5.26 -16.98
CA VAL A 742 -15.74 -4.37 -17.84
C VAL A 742 -16.44 -3.77 -19.07
N GLY A 743 -17.66 -4.16 -19.40
CA GLY A 743 -18.29 -3.73 -20.68
C GLY A 743 -19.40 -2.69 -20.58
N ALA A 744 -19.58 -1.97 -19.48
CA ALA A 744 -20.42 -0.78 -19.52
C ALA A 744 -19.52 0.43 -19.82
N SER A 745 -19.65 0.98 -21.04
CA SER A 745 -19.09 2.27 -21.52
C SER A 745 -17.84 2.19 -22.44
N LEU A 746 -18.05 2.04 -23.75
CA LEU A 746 -17.15 2.56 -24.80
C LEU A 746 -17.95 3.50 -25.72
N PRO A 747 -17.45 4.72 -26.04
CA PRO A 747 -17.82 5.42 -27.26
C PRO A 747 -17.04 4.81 -28.44
N VAL A 748 -17.76 4.60 -29.53
CA VAL A 748 -17.28 4.12 -30.83
C VAL A 748 -16.63 5.30 -31.57
N THR A 749 -15.34 5.23 -31.92
CA THR A 749 -14.74 6.11 -32.94
C THR A 749 -14.92 5.48 -34.33
N SER A 750 -16.18 5.40 -34.73
CA SER A 750 -16.61 5.42 -36.11
C SER A 750 -17.88 6.28 -36.12
N SER A 751 -18.12 7.02 -37.19
CA SER A 751 -19.22 7.97 -37.33
C SER A 751 -20.60 7.29 -37.41
N SER A 752 -20.92 6.39 -36.48
CA SER A 752 -22.20 5.69 -36.31
C SER A 752 -22.41 5.24 -34.85
N PRO A 753 -23.64 5.12 -34.34
CA PRO A 753 -23.94 5.26 -32.92
C PRO A 753 -23.54 4.05 -32.04
N SER A 754 -22.82 4.36 -30.94
CA SER A 754 -22.76 3.71 -29.60
C SER A 754 -23.29 2.26 -29.39
N PHE A 755 -22.43 1.22 -29.47
CA PHE A 755 -22.73 -0.15 -28.99
C PHE A 755 -21.52 -1.02 -28.57
N ALA A 756 -20.35 -0.46 -28.21
CA ALA A 756 -19.18 -1.29 -27.91
C ALA A 756 -19.08 -1.68 -26.41
N SER A 757 -19.10 -2.98 -26.13
CA SER A 757 -19.06 -3.54 -24.79
C SER A 757 -18.35 -4.91 -24.83
N GLY A 758 -17.01 -4.92 -24.93
CA GLY A 758 -16.24 -6.14 -25.26
C GLY A 758 -15.93 -7.07 -24.08
N GLY A 759 -15.83 -8.38 -24.34
CA GLY A 759 -15.28 -9.41 -23.44
C GLY A 759 -13.78 -9.66 -23.66
N VAL A 760 -13.17 -10.59 -22.90
CA VAL A 760 -11.71 -10.89 -22.93
C VAL A 760 -11.20 -11.16 -24.35
N GLY A 761 -11.89 -11.94 -25.16
CA GLY A 761 -11.39 -12.21 -26.50
C GLY A 761 -11.52 -11.04 -27.47
N ASN A 762 -12.44 -10.08 -27.29
CA ASN A 762 -12.42 -8.86 -28.12
C ASN A 762 -11.11 -8.07 -27.87
N ALA A 763 -10.73 -7.94 -26.59
CA ALA A 763 -9.47 -7.33 -26.19
C ALA A 763 -8.21 -8.04 -26.75
N LEU A 764 -8.26 -9.37 -26.92
CA LEU A 764 -7.14 -10.15 -27.47
C LEU A 764 -6.88 -9.93 -28.96
N PHE A 765 -7.90 -9.52 -29.70
CA PHE A 765 -7.82 -9.33 -31.15
C PHE A 765 -7.49 -7.90 -31.56
N ALA A 766 -7.59 -6.94 -30.65
CA ALA A 766 -7.27 -5.56 -30.95
C ALA A 766 -5.77 -5.40 -31.30
N GLY A 767 -5.53 -4.72 -32.43
CA GLY A 767 -4.20 -4.62 -33.04
C GLY A 767 -3.86 -5.71 -34.05
N THR A 768 -4.66 -6.76 -34.18
CA THR A 768 -4.47 -7.81 -35.19
C THR A 768 -4.78 -7.28 -36.59
N ALA A 769 -3.96 -7.69 -37.56
CA ALA A 769 -4.06 -7.28 -38.96
C ALA A 769 -5.25 -7.97 -39.65
N ALA A 770 -6.18 -7.17 -40.16
CA ALA A 770 -7.31 -7.64 -40.97
C ALA A 770 -7.00 -7.63 -42.49
N ASP A 771 -5.83 -7.13 -42.88
CA ASP A 771 -5.41 -6.92 -44.28
C ASP A 771 -4.59 -8.09 -44.86
N LEU A 772 -4.63 -9.26 -44.24
CA LEU A 772 -3.84 -10.42 -44.66
C LEU A 772 -4.39 -10.99 -45.98
N THR A 773 -3.55 -11.01 -47.02
CA THR A 773 -3.87 -11.66 -48.30
C THR A 773 -2.82 -12.70 -48.69
N TRP A 774 -3.21 -13.63 -49.57
CA TRP A 774 -2.29 -14.63 -50.15
C TRP A 774 -1.07 -14.00 -50.84
N SER A 775 -1.27 -12.86 -51.52
CA SER A 775 -0.24 -12.22 -52.34
C SER A 775 0.80 -11.42 -51.55
N SER A 776 0.43 -10.89 -50.37
CA SER A 776 1.33 -10.06 -49.57
C SER A 776 1.87 -10.79 -48.34
N THR A 777 1.05 -11.61 -47.68
CA THR A 777 1.35 -12.14 -46.34
C THR A 777 2.42 -13.22 -46.37
N LEU A 778 2.28 -14.22 -47.25
CA LEU A 778 3.26 -15.32 -47.32
C LEU A 778 4.64 -14.83 -47.78
N PRO A 779 4.77 -13.98 -48.82
CA PRO A 779 6.07 -13.40 -49.18
C PRO A 779 6.70 -12.55 -48.07
N TRP A 780 5.91 -11.83 -47.27
CA TRP A 780 6.43 -11.11 -46.11
C TRP A 780 6.89 -12.08 -45.01
N LEU A 781 6.09 -13.09 -44.67
CA LEU A 781 6.43 -14.06 -43.62
C LEU A 781 7.68 -14.87 -44.01
N ALA A 782 7.82 -15.23 -45.29
CA ALA A 782 9.00 -15.88 -45.87
C ALA A 782 10.32 -15.16 -45.56
N LYS A 783 10.30 -13.82 -45.55
CA LYS A 783 11.49 -13.00 -45.30
C LYS A 783 11.92 -13.02 -43.84
N HIS A 784 11.01 -13.36 -42.93
CA HIS A 784 11.21 -13.25 -41.48
C HIS A 784 11.23 -14.59 -40.75
N THR A 785 10.94 -15.70 -41.44
CA THR A 785 11.06 -17.05 -40.86
C THR A 785 11.53 -18.08 -41.86
N HIS A 786 12.42 -18.96 -41.40
CA HIS A 786 12.85 -20.16 -42.11
C HIS A 786 12.13 -21.43 -41.61
N LEU A 787 11.32 -21.31 -40.55
CA LEU A 787 10.54 -22.42 -40.02
C LEU A 787 9.38 -22.76 -40.99
N PRO A 788 8.99 -24.04 -41.09
CA PRO A 788 7.79 -24.45 -41.81
C PRO A 788 6.55 -23.62 -41.42
N ILE A 789 5.72 -23.31 -42.40
CA ILE A 789 4.46 -22.59 -42.18
C ILE A 789 3.30 -23.58 -42.19
N VAL A 790 2.46 -23.48 -41.18
CA VAL A 790 1.16 -24.13 -41.08
C VAL A 790 0.09 -23.06 -41.11
N LEU A 791 -0.86 -23.13 -42.04
CA LEU A 791 -1.97 -22.19 -42.11
C LEU A 791 -3.15 -22.72 -41.31
N LYS A 792 -3.64 -21.96 -40.33
CA LYS A 792 -4.78 -22.35 -39.50
C LYS A 792 -5.99 -21.48 -39.82
N GLY A 793 -7.16 -22.12 -39.91
CA GLY A 793 -8.42 -21.42 -40.10
C GLY A 793 -9.03 -21.59 -41.49
N LEU A 794 -8.56 -22.57 -42.26
CA LEU A 794 -9.12 -22.87 -43.56
C LEU A 794 -10.47 -23.55 -43.37
N GLN A 795 -11.49 -23.04 -44.07
CA GLN A 795 -12.88 -23.50 -43.93
C GLN A 795 -13.47 -23.99 -45.26
N THR A 796 -12.73 -23.87 -46.35
CA THR A 796 -13.14 -24.24 -47.72
C THR A 796 -12.06 -25.08 -48.40
N HIS A 797 -12.45 -25.89 -49.40
CA HIS A 797 -11.49 -26.65 -50.19
C HIS A 797 -10.71 -25.80 -51.18
N GLU A 798 -11.28 -24.67 -51.62
CA GLU A 798 -10.63 -23.69 -52.49
C GLU A 798 -9.38 -23.11 -51.81
N ASP A 799 -9.50 -22.66 -50.56
CA ASP A 799 -8.37 -22.15 -49.79
C ASP A 799 -7.33 -23.25 -49.49
N ALA A 800 -7.78 -24.49 -49.29
CA ALA A 800 -6.88 -25.63 -49.09
C ALA A 800 -6.08 -25.95 -50.35
N TYR A 801 -6.73 -25.87 -51.53
CA TYR A 801 -6.06 -26.04 -52.81
C TYR A 801 -5.05 -24.93 -53.06
N ILE A 802 -5.42 -23.66 -52.83
CA ILE A 802 -4.52 -22.51 -52.94
C ILE A 802 -3.31 -22.68 -52.01
N ALA A 803 -3.54 -23.01 -50.73
CA ALA A 803 -2.47 -23.26 -49.76
C ALA A 803 -1.48 -24.33 -50.24
N SER A 804 -1.97 -25.39 -50.88
CA SER A 804 -1.13 -26.46 -51.42
C SER A 804 -0.22 -26.02 -52.58
N GLN A 805 -0.55 -24.94 -53.29
CA GLN A 805 0.30 -24.37 -54.34
C GLN A 805 1.53 -23.64 -53.77
N TYR A 806 1.50 -23.26 -52.49
CA TYR A 806 2.62 -22.61 -51.80
C TYR A 806 3.57 -23.63 -51.13
N ALA A 807 3.42 -24.93 -51.39
CA ALA A 807 4.43 -25.92 -51.03
C ALA A 807 5.74 -25.65 -51.83
N PRO A 808 6.94 -25.84 -51.25
CA PRO A 808 7.22 -26.49 -49.96
C PRO A 808 7.24 -25.54 -48.76
N GLN A 809 6.92 -24.25 -48.93
CA GLN A 809 6.97 -23.28 -47.84
C GLN A 809 5.82 -23.50 -46.84
N VAL A 810 4.60 -23.60 -47.35
CA VAL A 810 3.46 -24.10 -46.57
C VAL A 810 3.56 -25.62 -46.53
N LYS A 811 3.72 -26.18 -45.33
CA LYS A 811 3.85 -27.64 -45.14
C LYS A 811 2.63 -28.28 -44.50
N GLY A 812 1.74 -27.49 -43.93
CA GLY A 812 0.50 -28.00 -43.37
C GLY A 812 -0.62 -26.98 -43.34
N ILE A 813 -1.83 -27.48 -43.20
CA ILE A 813 -3.04 -26.68 -43.01
C ILE A 813 -3.85 -27.25 -41.85
N ILE A 814 -4.45 -26.40 -41.02
CA ILE A 814 -5.40 -26.78 -39.98
C ILE A 814 -6.78 -26.28 -40.41
N LEU A 815 -7.65 -27.23 -40.75
CA LEU A 815 -9.05 -26.97 -41.02
C LEU A 815 -9.71 -26.65 -39.68
N SER A 816 -10.25 -25.43 -39.57
CA SER A 816 -10.70 -24.87 -38.30
C SER A 816 -11.64 -23.71 -38.54
N ASN A 817 -12.71 -23.62 -37.75
CA ASN A 817 -13.55 -22.42 -37.59
C ASN A 817 -13.31 -21.78 -36.20
N HIS A 818 -12.08 -21.87 -35.71
CA HIS A 818 -11.68 -21.42 -34.39
C HIS A 818 -12.46 -22.05 -33.22
N GLY A 819 -12.96 -23.28 -33.39
CA GLY A 819 -13.83 -23.93 -32.42
C GLY A 819 -15.19 -23.26 -32.28
N GLY A 820 -15.68 -22.65 -33.37
CA GLY A 820 -16.94 -21.92 -33.47
C GLY A 820 -16.90 -20.54 -32.81
N ARG A 821 -15.72 -19.93 -32.63
CA ARG A 821 -15.56 -18.67 -31.88
C ARG A 821 -15.61 -17.40 -32.72
N GLU A 822 -15.45 -17.54 -34.03
CA GLU A 822 -15.42 -16.42 -34.97
C GLU A 822 -16.75 -16.36 -35.72
N MET A 823 -16.80 -16.81 -36.98
CA MET A 823 -18.03 -16.86 -37.77
C MET A 823 -18.96 -17.97 -37.27
N ASP A 824 -20.11 -17.61 -36.67
CA ASP A 824 -21.16 -18.58 -36.37
C ASP A 824 -21.87 -19.01 -37.66
N THR A 825 -22.49 -20.20 -37.63
CA THR A 825 -23.01 -20.94 -38.81
C THR A 825 -21.97 -21.40 -39.83
N ALA A 826 -20.68 -21.19 -39.58
CA ALA A 826 -19.59 -21.82 -40.32
C ALA A 826 -19.60 -23.35 -40.21
N PRO A 827 -19.21 -24.09 -41.27
CA PRO A 827 -19.19 -25.54 -41.27
C PRO A 827 -18.13 -26.11 -40.31
N PRO A 828 -18.30 -27.35 -39.84
CA PRO A 828 -17.28 -28.01 -39.04
C PRO A 828 -16.09 -28.44 -39.90
N ALA A 829 -14.89 -28.47 -39.32
CA ALA A 829 -13.66 -28.81 -40.03
C ALA A 829 -13.70 -30.16 -40.76
N ILE A 830 -14.51 -31.11 -40.27
CA ILE A 830 -14.69 -32.41 -40.93
C ILE A 830 -15.44 -32.31 -42.26
N HIS A 831 -16.31 -31.30 -42.45
CA HIS A 831 -16.95 -31.04 -43.74
C HIS A 831 -15.91 -30.54 -44.74
N THR A 832 -15.08 -29.56 -44.36
CA THR A 832 -13.97 -29.08 -45.19
C THR A 832 -13.00 -30.21 -45.55
N LEU A 833 -12.74 -31.15 -44.62
CA LEU A 833 -11.93 -32.34 -44.92
C LEU A 833 -12.58 -33.22 -46.01
N LEU A 834 -13.90 -33.41 -45.97
CA LEU A 834 -14.65 -34.15 -46.98
C LEU A 834 -14.67 -33.41 -48.32
N GLU A 835 -14.77 -32.07 -48.33
CA GLU A 835 -14.66 -31.26 -49.54
C GLU A 835 -13.30 -31.47 -50.21
N ILE A 836 -12.20 -31.41 -49.46
CA ILE A 836 -10.85 -31.64 -50.00
C ILE A 836 -10.76 -33.04 -50.62
N ARG A 837 -11.30 -34.07 -49.96
CA ARG A 837 -11.32 -35.44 -50.52
C ARG A 837 -12.11 -35.52 -51.82
N LYS A 838 -13.18 -34.74 -51.95
CA LYS A 838 -14.10 -34.77 -53.09
C LYS A 838 -13.57 -33.97 -54.27
N PHE A 839 -13.04 -32.77 -54.01
CA PHE A 839 -12.77 -31.77 -55.05
C PHE A 839 -11.28 -31.58 -55.34
N CYS A 840 -10.40 -31.70 -54.36
CA CYS A 840 -8.96 -31.50 -54.53
C CYS A 840 -8.09 -32.50 -53.73
N PRO A 841 -8.26 -33.83 -53.95
CA PRO A 841 -7.56 -34.85 -53.17
C PRO A 841 -6.02 -34.80 -53.28
N GLU A 842 -5.48 -34.14 -54.31
CA GLU A 842 -4.04 -33.88 -54.47
C GLU A 842 -3.44 -33.06 -53.33
N VAL A 843 -4.25 -32.30 -52.57
CA VAL A 843 -3.80 -31.53 -51.40
C VAL A 843 -3.12 -32.45 -50.37
N PHE A 844 -3.68 -33.65 -50.14
CA PHE A 844 -3.12 -34.63 -49.19
C PHE A 844 -1.72 -35.13 -49.56
N GLY A 845 -1.32 -35.00 -50.82
CA GLY A 845 0.02 -35.36 -51.29
C GLY A 845 1.03 -34.22 -51.23
N ARG A 846 0.59 -32.97 -51.00
CA ARG A 846 1.44 -31.76 -51.03
C ARG A 846 1.68 -31.16 -49.65
N VAL A 847 0.67 -31.18 -48.79
CA VAL A 847 0.72 -30.61 -47.43
C VAL A 847 0.06 -31.54 -46.43
N GLU A 848 0.48 -31.50 -45.17
CA GLU A 848 -0.19 -32.23 -44.09
C GLU A 848 -1.50 -31.52 -43.70
N VAL A 849 -2.62 -32.26 -43.71
CA VAL A 849 -3.94 -31.72 -43.38
C VAL A 849 -4.32 -32.08 -41.96
N TYR A 850 -4.55 -31.10 -41.11
CA TYR A 850 -4.99 -31.26 -39.72
C TYR A 850 -6.41 -30.77 -39.56
N VAL A 851 -7.11 -31.22 -38.51
CA VAL A 851 -8.44 -30.70 -38.16
C VAL A 851 -8.49 -30.33 -36.68
N ASP A 852 -9.22 -29.29 -36.32
CA ASP A 852 -9.61 -29.05 -34.93
C ASP A 852 -11.07 -28.57 -34.80
N GLY A 853 -11.53 -28.48 -33.55
CA GLY A 853 -12.88 -28.02 -33.23
C GLY A 853 -13.84 -29.17 -32.90
N GLY A 854 -14.41 -29.13 -31.69
CA GLY A 854 -15.53 -30.01 -31.29
C GLY A 854 -15.18 -31.44 -30.90
N ILE A 855 -13.91 -31.83 -30.88
CA ILE A 855 -13.47 -33.18 -30.52
C ILE A 855 -13.77 -33.47 -29.04
N LYS A 856 -14.49 -34.57 -28.77
CA LYS A 856 -14.89 -34.98 -27.42
C LYS A 856 -14.51 -36.40 -27.05
N ARG A 857 -14.28 -37.27 -28.04
CA ARG A 857 -13.94 -38.68 -27.86
C ARG A 857 -12.77 -39.12 -28.75
N GLY A 858 -12.07 -40.17 -28.34
CA GLY A 858 -11.02 -40.81 -29.14
C GLY A 858 -11.54 -41.38 -30.46
N THR A 859 -12.82 -41.76 -30.52
CA THR A 859 -13.47 -42.13 -31.78
C THR A 859 -13.56 -40.97 -32.76
N ASP A 860 -13.70 -39.73 -32.29
CA ASP A 860 -13.75 -38.55 -33.17
C ASP A 860 -12.39 -38.32 -33.83
N VAL A 861 -11.33 -38.49 -33.04
CA VAL A 861 -9.94 -38.48 -33.52
C VAL A 861 -9.77 -39.55 -34.60
N VAL A 862 -10.11 -40.81 -34.31
CA VAL A 862 -9.96 -41.93 -35.25
C VAL A 862 -10.77 -41.73 -36.53
N LYS A 863 -11.99 -41.17 -36.45
CA LYS A 863 -12.82 -40.85 -37.63
C LYS A 863 -12.13 -39.82 -38.52
N ALA A 864 -11.59 -38.74 -37.96
CA ALA A 864 -10.85 -37.73 -38.72
C ALA A 864 -9.61 -38.31 -39.40
N LEU A 865 -8.83 -39.14 -38.67
CA LEU A 865 -7.66 -39.83 -39.23
C LEU A 865 -8.06 -40.75 -40.39
N CYS A 866 -9.16 -41.51 -40.26
CA CYS A 866 -9.67 -42.35 -41.34
C CYS A 866 -10.05 -41.55 -42.60
N LEU A 867 -10.46 -40.29 -42.43
CA LEU A 867 -10.82 -39.39 -43.51
C LEU A 867 -9.59 -38.64 -44.08
N GLY A 868 -8.39 -38.88 -43.56
CA GLY A 868 -7.14 -38.37 -44.13
C GLY A 868 -6.52 -37.20 -43.36
N ALA A 869 -7.06 -36.83 -42.20
CA ALA A 869 -6.35 -35.93 -41.30
C ALA A 869 -5.04 -36.57 -40.83
N ARG A 870 -3.95 -35.80 -40.80
CA ARG A 870 -2.65 -36.17 -40.24
C ARG A 870 -2.66 -36.20 -38.72
N GLY A 871 -3.44 -35.31 -38.12
CA GLY A 871 -3.60 -35.18 -36.69
C GLY A 871 -4.79 -34.30 -36.32
N VAL A 872 -5.18 -34.35 -35.05
CA VAL A 872 -6.42 -33.72 -34.55
C VAL A 872 -6.14 -32.80 -33.38
N GLY A 873 -6.58 -31.55 -33.46
CA GLY A 873 -6.34 -30.52 -32.45
C GLY A 873 -7.42 -30.40 -31.38
N LEU A 874 -6.99 -30.12 -30.15
CA LEU A 874 -7.85 -29.95 -28.96
C LEU A 874 -7.64 -28.55 -28.37
N GLY A 875 -8.67 -27.71 -28.38
CA GLY A 875 -8.62 -26.34 -27.84
C GLY A 875 -9.18 -26.22 -26.42
N ARG A 876 -10.51 -26.38 -26.25
CA ARG A 876 -11.18 -26.23 -24.94
C ARG A 876 -10.82 -27.32 -23.93
N ALA A 877 -10.65 -28.57 -24.40
CA ALA A 877 -10.38 -29.71 -23.54
C ALA A 877 -9.17 -29.50 -22.61
N PRO A 878 -7.98 -29.07 -23.09
CA PRO A 878 -6.84 -28.83 -22.19
C PRO A 878 -7.08 -27.69 -21.21
N LEU A 879 -7.79 -26.63 -21.60
CA LEU A 879 -8.12 -25.51 -20.71
C LEU A 879 -9.06 -25.96 -19.57
N PHE A 880 -10.11 -26.71 -19.89
CA PHE A 880 -11.01 -27.25 -18.87
C PHE A 880 -10.31 -28.31 -18.02
N ALA A 881 -9.52 -29.20 -18.61
CA ALA A 881 -8.76 -30.19 -17.86
C ALA A 881 -7.79 -29.53 -16.85
N LEU A 882 -7.10 -28.47 -17.28
CA LEU A 882 -6.24 -27.65 -16.40
C LEU A 882 -7.06 -26.98 -15.29
N GLY A 883 -8.26 -26.47 -15.61
CA GLY A 883 -9.19 -25.92 -14.63
C GLY A 883 -9.75 -26.96 -13.65
N ALA A 884 -9.93 -28.21 -14.08
CA ALA A 884 -10.46 -29.29 -13.27
C ALA A 884 -9.46 -29.74 -12.19
N GLY A 885 -8.17 -29.76 -12.49
CA GLY A 885 -7.18 -30.16 -11.49
C GLY A 885 -5.72 -29.95 -11.89
N GLY A 886 -5.40 -28.80 -12.49
CA GLY A 886 -4.04 -28.42 -12.82
C GLY A 886 -3.39 -29.34 -13.84
N VAL A 887 -2.08 -29.56 -13.70
CA VAL A 887 -1.28 -30.38 -14.61
C VAL A 887 -1.82 -31.81 -14.66
N GLU A 888 -2.18 -32.37 -13.51
CA GLU A 888 -2.75 -33.71 -13.36
C GLU A 888 -4.09 -33.85 -14.10
N GLY A 889 -4.87 -32.77 -14.18
CA GLY A 889 -6.11 -32.74 -14.96
C GLY A 889 -5.84 -32.88 -16.46
N VAL A 890 -4.81 -32.18 -16.99
CA VAL A 890 -4.39 -32.32 -18.39
C VAL A 890 -3.81 -33.72 -18.65
N GLU A 891 -3.04 -34.28 -17.71
CA GLU A 891 -2.57 -35.67 -17.79
C GLU A 891 -3.73 -36.67 -17.84
N ARG A 892 -4.76 -36.46 -17.02
CA ARG A 892 -5.99 -37.28 -17.05
C ARG A 892 -6.68 -37.17 -18.41
N MET A 893 -6.79 -35.97 -18.97
CA MET A 893 -7.35 -35.75 -20.31
C MET A 893 -6.58 -36.53 -21.40
N LEU A 894 -5.26 -36.38 -21.43
CA LEU A 894 -4.40 -37.06 -22.40
C LEU A 894 -4.47 -38.59 -22.24
N GLY A 895 -4.52 -39.07 -20.99
CA GLY A 895 -4.67 -40.50 -20.67
C GLY A 895 -6.01 -41.08 -21.12
N ILE A 896 -7.12 -40.39 -20.86
CA ILE A 896 -8.46 -40.78 -21.33
C ILE A 896 -8.46 -40.86 -22.87
N LEU A 897 -8.04 -39.79 -23.54
CA LEU A 897 -8.16 -39.72 -24.99
C LEU A 897 -7.23 -40.71 -25.69
N ARG A 898 -6.02 -40.93 -25.16
CA ARG A 898 -5.12 -42.00 -25.61
C ARG A 898 -5.78 -43.37 -25.50
N ALA A 899 -6.35 -43.71 -24.35
CA ALA A 899 -7.01 -44.99 -24.12
C ALA A 899 -8.22 -45.19 -25.05
N GLU A 900 -9.02 -44.14 -25.29
CA GLU A 900 -10.14 -44.20 -26.23
C GLU A 900 -9.69 -44.39 -27.68
N VAL A 901 -8.62 -43.70 -28.13
CA VAL A 901 -8.03 -43.88 -29.47
C VAL A 901 -7.50 -45.30 -29.64
N GLU A 902 -6.71 -45.77 -28.68
CA GLU A 902 -6.16 -47.13 -28.65
C GLU A 902 -7.25 -48.20 -28.71
N THR A 903 -8.33 -48.01 -27.95
CA THR A 903 -9.49 -48.91 -27.94
C THR A 903 -10.19 -48.91 -29.29
N ALA A 904 -10.46 -47.73 -29.86
CA ALA A 904 -11.12 -47.60 -31.15
C ALA A 904 -10.30 -48.22 -32.29
N MET A 905 -8.98 -48.02 -32.31
CA MET A 905 -8.08 -48.63 -33.30
C MET A 905 -8.08 -50.16 -33.20
N ARG A 906 -7.96 -50.70 -31.99
CA ARG A 906 -8.05 -52.15 -31.77
C ARG A 906 -9.40 -52.72 -32.20
N LEU A 907 -10.52 -52.07 -31.86
CA LEU A 907 -11.85 -52.52 -32.29
C LEU A 907 -12.07 -52.40 -33.81
N LEU A 908 -11.36 -51.50 -34.48
CA LEU A 908 -11.33 -51.40 -35.94
C LEU A 908 -10.45 -52.45 -36.62
N GLY A 909 -9.60 -53.15 -35.85
CA GLY A 909 -8.61 -54.08 -36.39
C GLY A 909 -7.43 -53.36 -37.04
N VAL A 910 -6.97 -52.26 -36.45
CA VAL A 910 -5.87 -51.45 -36.99
C VAL A 910 -4.78 -51.29 -35.93
N VAL A 911 -3.55 -51.69 -36.29
CA VAL A 911 -2.39 -51.63 -35.38
C VAL A 911 -1.79 -50.23 -35.31
N GLY A 912 -1.53 -49.59 -36.45
CA GLY A 912 -0.87 -48.28 -36.52
C GLY A 912 -1.76 -47.21 -37.16
N VAL A 913 -1.51 -45.94 -36.84
CA VAL A 913 -2.27 -44.79 -37.35
C VAL A 913 -2.28 -44.76 -38.89
N GLU A 914 -1.18 -45.13 -39.53
CA GLU A 914 -1.07 -45.22 -41.00
C GLU A 914 -2.00 -46.27 -41.63
N GLY A 915 -2.49 -47.23 -40.84
CA GLY A 915 -3.44 -48.23 -41.28
C GLY A 915 -4.88 -47.72 -41.35
N LEU A 916 -5.19 -46.57 -40.73
CA LEU A 916 -6.50 -45.94 -40.76
C LEU A 916 -6.80 -45.35 -42.14
N GLY A 917 -8.06 -45.33 -42.54
CA GLY A 917 -8.45 -44.88 -43.88
C GLY A 917 -9.95 -45.04 -44.14
N GLY A 918 -10.41 -44.52 -45.28
CA GLY A 918 -11.85 -44.38 -45.58
C GLY A 918 -12.66 -45.67 -45.48
N ARG A 919 -12.04 -46.84 -45.69
CA ARG A 919 -12.68 -48.16 -45.52
C ARG A 919 -13.18 -48.43 -44.10
N HIS A 920 -12.62 -47.77 -43.08
CA HIS A 920 -12.96 -47.96 -41.66
C HIS A 920 -14.08 -47.03 -41.18
N VAL A 921 -14.62 -46.18 -42.05
CA VAL A 921 -15.70 -45.25 -41.71
C VAL A 921 -16.82 -45.28 -42.75
N ASN A 922 -18.00 -44.86 -42.35
CA ASN A 922 -19.10 -44.49 -43.24
C ASN A 922 -19.49 -43.04 -42.92
N ALA A 923 -19.17 -42.12 -43.84
CA ALA A 923 -19.42 -40.69 -43.70
C ALA A 923 -20.62 -40.21 -44.55
N ARG A 924 -21.39 -41.10 -45.20
CA ARG A 924 -22.47 -40.71 -46.13
C ARG A 924 -23.49 -39.73 -45.54
N ALA A 925 -23.79 -39.87 -44.25
CA ALA A 925 -24.78 -39.00 -43.59
C ALA A 925 -24.33 -37.53 -43.56
N VAL A 926 -23.03 -37.29 -43.44
CA VAL A 926 -22.45 -35.94 -43.40
C VAL A 926 -21.99 -35.46 -44.77
N GLU A 927 -21.62 -36.37 -45.68
CA GLU A 927 -21.28 -36.02 -47.08
C GLU A 927 -22.42 -35.31 -47.81
N ARG A 928 -23.68 -35.59 -47.45
CA ARG A 928 -24.85 -34.87 -47.96
C ARG A 928 -24.89 -33.39 -47.56
N ASP A 929 -24.31 -33.07 -46.41
CA ASP A 929 -24.38 -31.73 -45.81
C ASP A 929 -23.14 -30.88 -46.19
N VAL A 930 -22.31 -31.37 -47.12
CA VAL A 930 -21.11 -30.72 -47.66
C VAL A 930 -21.47 -29.85 -48.87
N TYR A 931 -20.75 -28.74 -49.08
CA TYR A 931 -20.93 -27.88 -50.25
C TYR A 931 -20.72 -28.67 -51.56
N GLU A 932 -21.63 -28.50 -52.52
CA GLU A 932 -21.60 -29.24 -53.79
C GLU A 932 -20.87 -28.48 -54.93
N GLY A 933 -20.51 -27.21 -54.74
CA GLY A 933 -19.93 -26.37 -55.80
C GLY A 933 -20.98 -25.70 -56.70
N GLU A 934 -20.55 -24.72 -57.50
CA GLU A 934 -21.38 -24.18 -58.58
C GLU A 934 -21.42 -25.16 -59.76
N GLY A 935 -22.60 -25.69 -60.09
CA GLY A 935 -22.82 -26.46 -61.33
C GLY A 935 -23.17 -27.94 -61.19
N VAL A 936 -23.33 -28.49 -59.98
CA VAL A 936 -23.77 -29.89 -59.79
C VAL A 936 -25.29 -30.01 -59.89
N GLY A 937 -25.82 -29.71 -61.08
CA GLY A 937 -27.08 -30.31 -61.52
C GLY A 937 -26.80 -31.75 -61.94
N ARG A 938 -27.68 -32.71 -61.60
CA ARG A 938 -27.62 -34.07 -62.16
C ARG A 938 -27.53 -33.97 -63.68
N GLY A 939 -26.37 -34.29 -64.26
CA GLY A 939 -26.28 -34.53 -65.70
C GLY A 939 -27.28 -35.61 -66.11
N LYS A 940 -27.81 -35.55 -67.33
CA LYS A 940 -28.86 -36.46 -67.85
C LYS A 940 -28.51 -37.96 -67.79
N GLU A 941 -27.27 -38.33 -67.45
CA GLU A 941 -26.81 -39.72 -67.30
C GLU A 941 -26.49 -40.14 -65.85
N GLY A 942 -26.70 -39.28 -64.84
CA GLY A 942 -26.54 -39.66 -63.43
C GLY A 942 -25.10 -39.83 -62.92
N TRP A 943 -24.10 -39.42 -63.71
CA TRP A 943 -22.70 -39.38 -63.29
C TRP A 943 -22.29 -37.96 -62.86
N TRP A 944 -21.59 -37.87 -61.74
CA TRP A 944 -21.03 -36.64 -61.18
C TRP A 944 -19.91 -36.14 -62.12
N VAL A 945 -20.07 -34.97 -62.73
CA VAL A 945 -19.03 -34.34 -63.56
C VAL A 945 -18.48 -33.11 -62.85
N GLY A 946 -17.25 -33.27 -62.34
CA GLY A 946 -16.16 -32.30 -62.19
C GLY A 946 -16.39 -30.99 -61.43
N SER A 947 -15.64 -30.80 -60.33
CA SER A 947 -14.98 -29.51 -60.10
C SER A 947 -13.47 -29.67 -60.33
N LYS A 948 -12.92 -28.79 -61.17
CA LYS A 948 -11.52 -28.38 -61.19
C LYS A 948 -11.58 -26.86 -61.26
N LEU A 949 -11.64 -26.23 -60.09
CA LEU A 949 -11.44 -24.80 -59.92
C LEU A 949 -10.08 -24.60 -59.25
#